data_AF-A0A8T2J894-F1
#
_entry.id   AF-A0A8T2J894-F1
#
_cell.length_a   1.000
_cell.length_b   1.000
_cell.length_c   1.000
_cell.angle_alpha   90.00
_cell.angle_beta   90.00
_cell.angle_gamma   90.00
#
_symmetry.space_group_name_H-M   'P 1'
#
loop_
_entity.id
_entity.type
_entity.pdbx_description
1 polymer ?
#
loop_
_entity_poly.entity_id
_entity_poly.type
_entity_poly.pdbx_seq_one_letter_code
_entity_poly.pdbx_strand_id
1 'polypeptide(L)'
;MEPPAPKRRCPGLSPRYRPDSLLDLSAKKVAECWAFEQVEERFSRVPEPVQKRIVFWSFPRSEKEICMYSSLGYHPPEGERDSRVPFNRGLQLLQSGAVQRVLQVGFHLSGSVTEPGDPERTYQVSISFDRCKITSVSCGCENRDIFYCAHVVALSLHRIRRARGVELRLPISETLSQMNRDQLQKFVQYLISEHHTEVLPTAQRLADEILQLGSEINRVHGAPDPTAGAGREDENCWHLDEEQIQEQVKQLLSNGGYYGAGKQLLSMFSKVREMLRMRDSNGARMLILMTEQFLEDPRLVLWRQQGAGMTDKCRQLWDELGALWVCVMLSPHCRTEERESWLELLRRWNALDSAPWRREITAWMDPQHRHNHRDTTIFARALKAGELRWTDAHLQRILNGETGTPSSGGKSSTDKLSYDPQGRPLWLGDHFPVACARVDALRSHGYPQAALRLAVSIVNTMRLQRQHQMESVKQQRKELQMKGSTTLTNLEGWVGHPLDPIGCLCWTFLEASLPEDEGLSLYPELGGEQRKVMYQHVPVPGSTSGESYLCLALEVALMGLGQQRAMPEGLYAQDKLVRSEEHIIGLLGTLDMGERLIQVLRKQAVLLLEGGPYSGFGEVIYPMRLPVLESILPPHSSDILPLDSMLTSRFPRWFILGHLETRQCELASAMLTTAKGDPKWLHTVLASIQQHIHSPALLFKLAQDACKTATPPNAQPDTTLLNISLELGLQVMRMTLTTLTWRRREMVRWLVSCATEIGAQALINIMQNWYALFTPIEATTIVAVTCTSPATLLRFSPDPRQREELCSCARALALQCAMKDPQSCALPALTLYSASSGPGAHSHLFTVARYMEHRGLPLRAFTLATLALSNLNIGFSQDSHPAVSDVLWACSLAHSLGKAELSTVVPLVIKSVQCAPVLSDIIRRCSLAPPGLAQALSSSSGSGRGRGTGGRADKPPLCQLLEAAVGAYISTTHSRLTHISPRHYGEFIEFLAKARDTFLLAPDGHRQFSQFLDNLKQTYKGKKKLMLLVRERFG
;
A
#
# COMPACT_ATOMS: atom_id res chain seq x y z
N MET A 1 -53.56 -21.03 -70.31
CA MET A 1 -52.10 -20.95 -70.49
C MET A 1 -51.48 -20.78 -69.11
N GLU A 2 -50.72 -21.77 -68.68
CA GLU A 2 -50.03 -21.81 -67.38
C GLU A 2 -49.02 -20.65 -67.24
N PRO A 3 -48.77 -20.16 -66.01
CA PRO A 3 -47.66 -19.26 -65.74
C PRO A 3 -46.32 -20.02 -65.78
N PRO A 4 -45.20 -19.36 -66.13
CA PRO A 4 -43.92 -20.03 -66.28
C PRO A 4 -43.36 -20.49 -64.93
N ALA A 5 -42.69 -21.65 -64.95
CA ALA A 5 -42.12 -22.33 -63.79
C ALA A 5 -41.07 -21.48 -63.01
N PRO A 6 -40.96 -21.66 -61.69
CA PRO A 6 -39.97 -20.95 -60.87
C PRO A 6 -38.56 -21.49 -61.14
N LYS A 7 -37.63 -20.59 -61.47
CA LYS A 7 -36.20 -20.91 -61.58
C LYS A 7 -35.65 -21.38 -60.22
N ARG A 8 -34.94 -22.51 -60.26
CA ARG A 8 -34.29 -23.21 -59.14
C ARG A 8 -33.47 -22.25 -58.25
N ARG A 9 -33.65 -22.36 -56.93
CA ARG A 9 -32.80 -21.72 -55.91
C ARG A 9 -31.46 -22.45 -55.81
N CYS A 10 -30.36 -21.71 -55.84
CA CYS A 10 -29.07 -22.16 -55.30
C CYS A 10 -29.11 -22.05 -53.76
N PRO A 11 -28.70 -23.08 -52.99
CA PRO A 11 -28.59 -22.99 -51.54
C PRO A 11 -27.21 -22.43 -51.17
N GLY A 12 -27.17 -21.27 -50.50
CA GLY A 12 -25.89 -20.72 -50.01
C GLY A 12 -25.81 -19.23 -49.70
N LEU A 13 -26.91 -18.46 -49.67
CA LEU A 13 -26.90 -17.05 -49.27
C LEU A 13 -27.98 -16.79 -48.22
N SER A 14 -27.54 -16.27 -47.08
CA SER A 14 -28.36 -15.63 -46.04
C SER A 14 -29.36 -14.63 -46.65
N PRO A 15 -30.53 -14.39 -46.01
CA PRO A 15 -31.61 -13.64 -46.62
C PRO A 15 -31.15 -12.21 -46.94
N ARG A 16 -30.96 -11.94 -48.24
CA ARG A 16 -30.59 -10.63 -48.77
C ARG A 16 -31.60 -9.59 -48.29
N TYR A 17 -31.11 -8.55 -47.61
CA TYR A 17 -31.82 -7.30 -47.34
C TYR A 17 -32.53 -6.84 -48.61
N ARG A 18 -33.87 -6.90 -48.62
CA ARG A 18 -34.65 -6.11 -49.57
C ARG A 18 -34.62 -4.68 -49.06
N PRO A 19 -34.23 -3.68 -49.87
CA PRO A 19 -34.32 -2.29 -49.46
C PRO A 19 -35.78 -1.95 -49.13
N ASP A 20 -35.97 -1.12 -48.10
CA ASP A 20 -37.30 -0.62 -47.73
C ASP A 20 -37.90 0.23 -48.86
N SER A 21 -39.22 0.37 -48.87
CA SER A 21 -39.90 1.20 -49.86
C SER A 21 -39.49 2.68 -49.73
N LEU A 22 -39.60 3.47 -50.80
CA LEU A 22 -39.33 4.92 -50.73
C LEU A 22 -40.22 5.60 -49.67
N LEU A 23 -41.47 5.15 -49.53
CA LEU A 23 -42.39 5.61 -48.49
C LEU A 23 -41.81 5.33 -47.09
N ASP A 24 -41.27 4.14 -46.87
CA ASP A 24 -40.66 3.76 -45.60
C ASP A 24 -39.39 4.54 -45.29
N LEU A 25 -38.50 4.70 -46.27
CA LEU A 25 -37.27 5.48 -46.10
C LEU A 25 -37.60 6.95 -45.78
N SER A 26 -38.60 7.52 -46.46
CA SER A 26 -39.06 8.89 -46.23
C SER A 26 -39.72 9.03 -44.86
N ALA A 27 -40.64 8.13 -44.52
CA ALA A 27 -41.35 8.14 -43.24
C ALA A 27 -40.40 7.93 -42.06
N LYS A 28 -39.39 7.04 -42.19
CA LYS A 28 -38.30 6.90 -41.21
C LYS A 28 -37.59 8.23 -40.97
N LYS A 29 -37.23 8.94 -42.04
CA LYS A 29 -36.50 10.19 -41.90
C LYS A 29 -37.33 11.30 -41.27
N VAL A 30 -38.62 11.36 -41.61
CA VAL A 30 -39.57 12.29 -40.96
C VAL A 30 -39.70 11.95 -39.48
N ALA A 31 -39.97 10.67 -39.16
CA ALA A 31 -40.12 10.17 -37.81
C ALA A 31 -38.87 10.28 -36.93
N GLU A 32 -37.69 10.55 -37.48
CA GLU A 32 -36.46 10.82 -36.71
C GLU A 32 -36.25 12.32 -36.43
N CYS A 33 -36.84 13.20 -37.24
CA CYS A 33 -36.40 14.61 -37.31
C CYS A 33 -37.51 15.61 -36.96
N TRP A 34 -38.79 15.27 -37.13
CA TRP A 34 -39.91 16.21 -37.05
C TRP A 34 -40.94 15.70 -36.04
N ALA A 35 -41.45 16.60 -35.21
CA ALA A 35 -42.65 16.32 -34.42
C ALA A 35 -43.84 16.20 -35.39
N PHE A 36 -44.81 15.35 -35.06
CA PHE A 36 -45.89 15.05 -36.00
C PHE A 36 -46.79 16.25 -36.27
N GLU A 37 -47.04 17.08 -35.26
CA GLU A 37 -47.77 18.36 -35.40
C GLU A 37 -47.15 19.25 -36.50
N GLN A 38 -45.82 19.31 -36.61
CA GLN A 38 -45.15 20.09 -37.66
C GLN A 38 -45.43 19.56 -39.07
N VAL A 39 -45.72 18.27 -39.20
CA VAL A 39 -46.10 17.65 -40.47
C VAL A 39 -47.54 18.03 -40.80
N GLU A 40 -48.43 18.02 -39.82
CA GLU A 40 -49.83 18.40 -39.98
C GLU A 40 -50.01 19.89 -40.28
N GLU A 41 -49.29 20.78 -39.60
CA GLU A 41 -49.32 22.23 -39.88
C GLU A 41 -48.87 22.57 -41.31
N ARG A 42 -47.91 21.80 -41.84
CA ARG A 42 -47.32 22.08 -43.16
C ARG A 42 -48.22 21.63 -44.31
N PHE A 43 -49.08 20.64 -44.10
CA PHE A 43 -49.88 20.04 -45.16
C PHE A 43 -51.36 20.04 -44.78
N SER A 44 -52.21 20.59 -45.64
CA SER A 44 -53.66 20.67 -45.39
C SER A 44 -54.34 19.32 -45.16
N ARG A 45 -53.76 18.21 -45.63
CA ARG A 45 -54.17 16.84 -45.33
C ARG A 45 -53.04 15.85 -45.60
N VAL A 46 -52.58 15.14 -44.58
CA VAL A 46 -51.61 14.04 -44.74
C VAL A 46 -52.38 12.75 -45.09
N PRO A 47 -52.04 12.03 -46.18
CA PRO A 47 -52.72 10.78 -46.49
C PRO A 47 -52.51 9.72 -45.40
N GLU A 48 -53.58 9.03 -45.01
CA GLU A 48 -53.56 7.99 -43.95
C GLU A 48 -52.44 6.95 -44.13
N PRO A 49 -52.14 6.41 -45.35
CA PRO A 49 -51.03 5.48 -45.51
C PRO A 49 -49.67 6.08 -45.13
N VAL A 50 -49.46 7.38 -45.38
CA VAL A 50 -48.23 8.09 -45.03
C VAL A 50 -48.17 8.30 -43.52
N GLN A 51 -49.26 8.77 -42.92
CA GLN A 51 -49.38 8.98 -41.48
C GLN A 51 -49.12 7.68 -40.71
N LYS A 52 -49.74 6.56 -41.10
CA LYS A 52 -49.49 5.25 -40.50
C LYS A 52 -48.02 4.84 -40.57
N ARG A 53 -47.31 5.14 -41.65
CA ARG A 53 -45.87 4.83 -41.75
C ARG A 53 -45.01 5.75 -40.90
N ILE A 54 -45.32 7.04 -40.81
CA ILE A 54 -44.62 7.97 -39.91
C ILE A 54 -44.76 7.46 -38.47
N VAL A 55 -46.00 7.29 -38.01
CA VAL A 55 -46.33 6.77 -36.67
C VAL A 55 -45.64 5.43 -36.38
N PHE A 56 -45.63 4.50 -37.35
CA PHE A 56 -44.97 3.21 -37.21
C PHE A 56 -43.46 3.34 -36.96
N TRP A 57 -42.80 4.27 -37.66
CA TRP A 57 -41.36 4.49 -37.59
C TRP A 57 -40.95 5.43 -36.45
N SER A 58 -41.88 6.10 -35.78
CA SER A 58 -41.61 6.98 -34.63
C SER A 58 -41.26 6.23 -33.35
N PHE A 59 -41.47 4.91 -33.26
CA PHE A 59 -41.04 4.10 -32.11
C PHE A 59 -39.52 3.78 -32.19
N PRO A 60 -38.79 3.73 -31.06
CA PRO A 60 -37.38 3.35 -31.03
C PRO A 60 -37.11 1.98 -31.68
N ARG A 61 -35.90 1.83 -32.23
CA ARG A 61 -35.52 0.63 -33.01
C ARG A 61 -34.39 -0.17 -32.37
N SER A 62 -33.62 0.43 -31.46
CA SER A 62 -32.43 -0.18 -30.88
C SER A 62 -32.73 -0.76 -29.51
N GLU A 63 -32.52 -2.06 -29.34
CA GLU A 63 -32.60 -2.70 -28.02
C GLU A 63 -31.53 -2.16 -27.07
N LYS A 64 -30.40 -1.65 -27.59
CA LYS A 64 -29.33 -1.06 -26.79
C LYS A 64 -29.79 0.21 -26.08
N GLU A 65 -30.65 1.00 -26.70
CA GLU A 65 -31.21 2.22 -26.08
C GLU A 65 -32.17 1.85 -24.94
N ILE A 66 -32.97 0.80 -25.11
CA ILE A 66 -33.82 0.26 -24.04
C ILE A 66 -32.97 -0.29 -22.89
N CYS A 67 -31.88 -0.99 -23.20
CA CYS A 67 -30.92 -1.46 -22.19
C CYS A 67 -30.31 -0.29 -21.40
N MET A 68 -29.92 0.78 -22.09
CA MET A 68 -29.39 1.99 -21.45
C MET A 68 -30.39 2.58 -20.45
N TYR A 69 -31.69 2.61 -20.76
CA TYR A 69 -32.70 3.17 -19.84
C TYR A 69 -33.30 2.17 -18.84
N SER A 70 -32.79 0.95 -18.75
CA SER A 70 -33.30 -0.09 -17.83
C SER A 70 -32.23 -0.67 -16.91
N SER A 71 -31.00 -0.18 -16.96
CA SER A 71 -29.90 -0.72 -16.16
C SER A 71 -28.91 0.38 -15.78
N LEU A 72 -28.62 0.51 -14.50
CA LEU A 72 -27.36 1.12 -14.03
C LEU A 72 -26.24 0.19 -14.54
N GLY A 73 -25.22 0.73 -15.21
CA GLY A 73 -24.13 -0.03 -15.86
C GLY A 73 -23.20 -0.76 -14.89
N TYR A 74 -23.77 -1.52 -13.94
CA TYR A 74 -23.09 -2.27 -12.91
C TYR A 74 -23.30 -3.77 -13.14
N HIS A 75 -22.20 -4.51 -13.25
CA HIS A 75 -22.22 -5.95 -13.04
C HIS A 75 -22.36 -6.22 -11.53
N PRO A 76 -23.37 -6.99 -11.08
CA PRO A 76 -23.45 -7.38 -9.68
C PRO A 76 -22.18 -8.16 -9.28
N PRO A 77 -21.72 -8.05 -8.02
CA PRO A 77 -20.55 -8.78 -7.56
C PRO A 77 -20.75 -10.28 -7.77
N GLU A 78 -19.68 -10.98 -8.15
CA GLU A 78 -19.69 -12.39 -8.52
C GLU A 78 -20.54 -13.24 -7.54
N GLY A 79 -21.60 -13.85 -8.07
CA GLY A 79 -22.48 -14.77 -7.33
C GLY A 79 -23.95 -14.38 -7.26
N GLU A 80 -24.32 -13.12 -7.54
CA GLU A 80 -25.75 -12.76 -7.67
C GLU A 80 -26.21 -12.92 -9.13
N ARG A 81 -27.20 -13.81 -9.34
CA ARG A 81 -27.71 -14.19 -10.67
C ARG A 81 -28.07 -12.97 -11.52
N ASP A 82 -27.67 -13.04 -12.79
CA ASP A 82 -27.97 -12.18 -13.95
C ASP A 82 -29.48 -11.83 -14.13
N SER A 83 -30.37 -12.50 -13.40
CA SER A 83 -31.83 -12.35 -13.42
C SER A 83 -32.38 -11.14 -12.65
N ARG A 84 -31.56 -10.39 -11.91
CA ARG A 84 -32.01 -9.21 -11.15
C ARG A 84 -31.98 -7.89 -11.95
N VAL A 85 -31.26 -7.85 -13.08
CA VAL A 85 -31.19 -6.66 -13.93
C VAL A 85 -32.53 -6.49 -14.68
N PRO A 86 -33.18 -5.31 -14.63
CA PRO A 86 -34.49 -5.11 -15.25
C PRO A 86 -34.51 -5.45 -16.74
N PHE A 87 -33.42 -5.17 -17.47
CA PHE A 87 -33.30 -5.52 -18.88
C PHE A 87 -33.38 -7.04 -19.13
N ASN A 88 -32.52 -7.81 -18.44
CA ASN A 88 -32.47 -9.28 -18.57
C ASN A 88 -33.79 -9.92 -18.15
N ARG A 89 -34.40 -9.40 -17.07
CA ARG A 89 -35.72 -9.87 -16.63
C ARG A 89 -36.81 -9.55 -17.67
N GLY A 90 -36.81 -8.36 -18.26
CA GLY A 90 -37.74 -7.99 -19.32
C GLY A 90 -37.58 -8.86 -20.58
N LEU A 91 -36.35 -9.23 -20.92
CA LEU A 91 -36.06 -10.18 -21.99
C LEU A 91 -36.64 -11.58 -21.69
N GLN A 92 -36.52 -12.07 -20.45
CA GLN A 92 -37.11 -13.34 -20.03
C GLN A 92 -38.64 -13.32 -20.12
N LEU A 93 -39.28 -12.23 -19.67
CA LEU A 93 -40.73 -12.04 -19.79
C LEU A 93 -41.19 -12.06 -21.26
N LEU A 94 -40.43 -11.44 -22.17
CA LEU A 94 -40.73 -11.51 -23.60
C LEU A 94 -40.60 -12.94 -24.15
N GLN A 95 -39.55 -13.66 -23.75
CA GLN A 95 -39.28 -15.03 -24.21
C GLN A 95 -40.30 -16.05 -23.70
N SER A 96 -40.84 -15.85 -22.49
CA SER A 96 -41.89 -16.70 -21.92
C SER A 96 -43.28 -16.43 -22.51
N GLY A 97 -43.43 -15.40 -23.35
CA GLY A 97 -44.73 -15.03 -23.93
C GLY A 97 -45.64 -14.27 -22.97
N ALA A 98 -45.09 -13.62 -21.94
CA ALA A 98 -45.83 -12.88 -20.92
C ALA A 98 -46.55 -11.62 -21.43
N VAL A 99 -46.15 -11.09 -22.60
CA VAL A 99 -46.66 -9.83 -23.16
C VAL A 99 -47.89 -10.10 -24.04
N GLN A 100 -49.03 -9.50 -23.67
CA GLN A 100 -50.33 -9.70 -24.31
C GLN A 100 -51.06 -8.37 -24.56
N ARG A 101 -52.14 -8.41 -25.35
CA ARG A 101 -53.05 -7.27 -25.62
C ARG A 101 -52.32 -6.01 -26.09
N VAL A 102 -51.29 -6.17 -26.92
CA VAL A 102 -50.46 -5.06 -27.39
C VAL A 102 -51.21 -4.27 -28.47
N LEU A 103 -51.42 -2.97 -28.23
CA LEU A 103 -52.09 -2.05 -29.14
C LEU A 103 -51.26 -0.77 -29.25
N GLN A 104 -51.03 -0.31 -30.47
CA GLN A 104 -50.47 1.02 -30.72
C GLN A 104 -51.56 1.93 -31.30
N VAL A 105 -51.88 3.01 -30.62
CA VAL A 105 -52.79 4.07 -31.11
C VAL A 105 -51.96 5.34 -31.26
N GLY A 106 -51.74 5.78 -32.50
CA GLY A 106 -50.85 6.89 -32.79
C GLY A 106 -49.47 6.68 -32.15
N PHE A 107 -49.06 7.66 -31.35
CA PHE A 107 -47.78 7.72 -30.63
C PHE A 107 -47.81 7.11 -29.23
N HIS A 108 -48.84 6.28 -28.95
CA HIS A 108 -49.03 5.62 -27.67
C HIS A 108 -49.11 4.10 -27.85
N LEU A 109 -48.31 3.37 -27.08
CA LEU A 109 -48.25 1.91 -27.05
C LEU A 109 -48.74 1.40 -25.70
N SER A 110 -49.74 0.53 -25.69
CA SER A 110 -50.24 -0.12 -24.48
C SER A 110 -50.16 -1.64 -24.60
N GLY A 111 -50.07 -2.31 -23.45
CA GLY A 111 -50.10 -3.76 -23.35
C GLY A 111 -50.14 -4.25 -21.92
N SER A 112 -50.45 -5.53 -21.74
CA SER A 112 -50.46 -6.19 -20.44
C SER A 112 -49.33 -7.19 -20.33
N VAL A 113 -48.59 -7.19 -19.22
CA VAL A 113 -47.48 -8.13 -18.95
C VAL A 113 -47.81 -8.95 -17.72
N THR A 114 -47.88 -10.27 -17.88
CA THR A 114 -48.22 -11.21 -16.81
C THR A 114 -46.98 -11.95 -16.31
N GLU A 115 -46.68 -11.88 -15.01
CA GLU A 115 -45.52 -12.59 -14.45
C GLU A 115 -45.70 -14.12 -14.53
N PRO A 116 -44.65 -14.88 -14.90
CA PRO A 116 -44.72 -16.33 -15.01
C PRO A 116 -44.92 -16.98 -13.63
N GLY A 117 -45.96 -17.81 -13.52
CA GLY A 117 -46.28 -18.57 -12.30
C GLY A 117 -47.47 -18.03 -11.49
N ASP A 118 -47.96 -16.83 -11.79
CA ASP A 118 -49.11 -16.23 -11.09
C ASP A 118 -49.94 -15.32 -12.04
N PRO A 119 -51.10 -15.78 -12.54
CA PRO A 119 -51.91 -15.01 -13.49
C PRO A 119 -52.55 -13.74 -12.88
N GLU A 120 -52.63 -13.63 -11.55
CA GLU A 120 -53.15 -12.41 -10.89
C GLU A 120 -52.17 -11.24 -10.97
N ARG A 121 -50.88 -11.51 -11.23
CA ARG A 121 -49.84 -10.49 -11.40
C ARG A 121 -49.74 -10.01 -12.85
N THR A 122 -50.84 -9.46 -13.34
CA THR A 122 -50.89 -8.82 -14.66
C THR A 122 -50.80 -7.31 -14.52
N TYR A 123 -49.73 -6.71 -15.05
CA TYR A 123 -49.51 -5.27 -15.00
C TYR A 123 -49.87 -4.61 -16.32
N GLN A 124 -50.62 -3.51 -16.26
CA GLN A 124 -50.87 -2.66 -17.41
C GLN A 124 -49.67 -1.74 -17.61
N VAL A 125 -49.16 -1.72 -18.84
CA VAL A 125 -48.00 -0.94 -19.24
C VAL A 125 -48.41 -0.03 -20.40
N SER A 126 -48.05 1.24 -20.30
CA SER A 126 -48.27 2.24 -21.34
C SER A 126 -46.98 3.02 -21.60
N ILE A 127 -46.71 3.30 -22.87
CA ILE A 127 -45.48 3.94 -23.36
C ILE A 127 -45.88 4.97 -24.40
N SER A 128 -45.58 6.24 -24.15
CA SER A 128 -45.65 7.28 -25.16
C SER A 128 -44.28 7.50 -25.77
N PHE A 129 -44.24 7.82 -27.05
CA PHE A 129 -42.98 7.96 -27.77
C PHE A 129 -43.10 9.03 -28.85
N ASP A 130 -41.99 9.68 -29.15
CA ASP A 130 -41.87 10.69 -30.19
C ASP A 130 -40.46 10.68 -30.76
N ARG A 131 -40.32 11.01 -32.04
CA ARG A 131 -39.04 11.13 -32.75
C ARG A 131 -38.03 10.00 -32.46
N CYS A 132 -38.52 8.76 -32.39
CA CYS A 132 -37.76 7.54 -32.09
C CYS A 132 -37.26 7.39 -30.64
N LYS A 133 -37.86 8.12 -29.69
CA LYS A 133 -37.54 8.07 -28.25
C LYS A 133 -38.80 7.79 -27.44
N ILE A 134 -38.66 7.09 -26.33
CA ILE A 134 -39.75 6.94 -25.35
C ILE A 134 -39.80 8.22 -24.53
N THR A 135 -40.92 8.94 -24.54
CA THR A 135 -41.10 10.23 -23.85
C THR A 135 -41.77 10.09 -22.50
N SER A 136 -42.59 9.05 -22.31
CA SER A 136 -43.12 8.67 -21.00
C SER A 136 -43.42 7.19 -20.91
N VAL A 137 -43.35 6.66 -19.69
CA VAL A 137 -43.71 5.29 -19.36
C VAL A 137 -44.60 5.29 -18.12
N SER A 138 -45.57 4.39 -18.09
CA SER A 138 -46.36 4.12 -16.90
C SER A 138 -46.62 2.63 -16.80
N CYS A 139 -46.40 2.06 -15.61
CA CYS A 139 -46.56 0.65 -15.33
C CYS A 139 -47.24 0.48 -13.97
N GLY A 140 -48.25 -0.39 -13.90
CA GLY A 140 -48.97 -0.68 -12.64
C GLY A 140 -48.17 -1.49 -11.60
N CYS A 141 -46.85 -1.61 -11.74
CA CYS A 141 -46.01 -2.36 -10.79
C CYS A 141 -45.51 -1.44 -9.66
N GLU A 142 -45.13 -2.02 -8.53
CA GLU A 142 -44.60 -1.27 -7.37
C GLU A 142 -43.15 -0.77 -7.56
N ASN A 143 -42.55 -0.94 -8.74
CA ASN A 143 -41.17 -0.54 -8.98
C ASN A 143 -41.03 0.99 -9.03
N ARG A 144 -40.38 1.56 -8.03
CA ARG A 144 -39.97 2.96 -7.97
C ARG A 144 -38.46 3.04 -8.18
N ASP A 145 -37.98 2.69 -9.37
CA ASP A 145 -36.56 2.80 -9.75
C ASP A 145 -36.42 3.90 -10.83
N ILE A 146 -35.28 4.59 -10.87
CA ILE A 146 -35.00 5.69 -11.83
C ILE A 146 -35.13 5.18 -13.27
N PHE A 147 -34.87 3.88 -13.47
CA PHE A 147 -34.82 3.22 -14.75
C PHE A 147 -36.07 2.36 -15.02
N TYR A 148 -36.31 2.08 -16.29
CA TYR A 148 -37.46 1.30 -16.74
C TYR A 148 -37.51 -0.07 -16.07
N CYS A 149 -38.67 -0.40 -15.53
CA CYS A 149 -38.93 -1.71 -14.96
C CYS A 149 -38.90 -2.81 -16.03
N ALA A 150 -38.79 -4.07 -15.60
CA ALA A 150 -38.77 -5.22 -16.49
C ALA A 150 -40.01 -5.32 -17.40
N HIS A 151 -41.19 -4.85 -16.95
CA HIS A 151 -42.42 -4.87 -17.74
C HIS A 151 -42.39 -3.86 -18.90
N VAL A 152 -41.91 -2.65 -18.63
CA VAL A 152 -41.67 -1.62 -19.66
C VAL A 152 -40.66 -2.10 -20.69
N VAL A 153 -39.58 -2.74 -20.24
CA VAL A 153 -38.60 -3.37 -21.13
C VAL A 153 -39.26 -4.45 -21.99
N ALA A 154 -40.03 -5.36 -21.39
CA ALA A 154 -40.67 -6.46 -22.10
C ALA A 154 -41.61 -5.97 -23.21
N LEU A 155 -42.45 -4.96 -22.92
CA LEU A 155 -43.34 -4.34 -23.91
C LEU A 155 -42.55 -3.62 -25.02
N SER A 156 -41.51 -2.87 -24.67
CA SER A 156 -40.64 -2.19 -25.63
C SER A 156 -39.94 -3.17 -26.57
N LEU A 157 -39.35 -4.24 -26.03
CA LEU A 157 -38.69 -5.29 -26.81
C LEU A 157 -39.70 -6.06 -27.68
N HIS A 158 -40.93 -6.28 -27.20
CA HIS A 158 -41.99 -6.85 -28.02
C HIS A 158 -42.27 -5.99 -29.26
N ARG A 159 -42.40 -4.67 -29.07
CA ARG A 159 -42.66 -3.74 -30.16
C ARG A 159 -41.49 -3.62 -31.15
N ILE A 160 -40.24 -3.78 -30.69
CA ILE A 160 -39.05 -3.80 -31.55
C ILE A 160 -38.98 -5.09 -32.37
N ARG A 161 -39.07 -6.26 -31.71
CA ARG A 161 -38.86 -7.57 -32.36
C ARG A 161 -40.06 -8.03 -33.19
N ARG A 162 -41.29 -7.65 -32.80
CA ARG A 162 -42.55 -8.05 -33.45
C ARG A 162 -43.33 -6.87 -34.02
N ALA A 163 -42.64 -5.83 -34.46
CA ALA A 163 -43.21 -4.57 -34.95
C ALA A 163 -44.40 -4.73 -35.91
N ARG A 164 -44.32 -5.65 -36.89
CA ARG A 164 -45.38 -5.87 -37.90
C ARG A 164 -46.58 -6.66 -37.38
N GLY A 165 -46.45 -7.31 -36.22
CA GLY A 165 -47.52 -8.07 -35.58
C GLY A 165 -48.32 -7.27 -34.56
N VAL A 166 -47.91 -6.04 -34.25
CA VAL A 166 -48.63 -5.13 -33.35
C VAL A 166 -49.74 -4.42 -34.13
N GLU A 167 -50.96 -4.43 -33.58
CA GLU A 167 -52.08 -3.68 -34.17
C GLU A 167 -51.81 -2.18 -34.06
N LEU A 168 -51.80 -1.49 -35.20
CA LEU A 168 -51.56 -0.06 -35.30
C LEU A 168 -52.82 0.67 -35.75
N ARG A 169 -53.25 1.64 -34.95
CA ARG A 169 -54.30 2.62 -35.27
C ARG A 169 -53.70 4.01 -35.34
N LEU A 170 -54.33 4.89 -36.11
CA LEU A 170 -54.01 6.32 -36.11
C LEU A 170 -54.39 6.95 -34.76
N PRO A 171 -53.93 8.19 -34.46
CA PRO A 171 -54.38 8.94 -33.29
C PRO A 171 -55.91 8.90 -33.13
N ILE A 172 -56.40 8.89 -31.90
CA ILE A 172 -57.83 8.71 -31.62
C ILE A 172 -58.65 9.88 -32.16
N SER A 173 -58.07 11.09 -32.23
CA SER A 173 -58.67 12.26 -32.88
C SER A 173 -59.12 12.00 -34.32
N GLU A 174 -58.34 11.24 -35.10
CA GLU A 174 -58.72 10.83 -36.47
C GLU A 174 -59.98 9.98 -36.46
N THR A 175 -60.09 9.05 -35.50
CA THR A 175 -61.27 8.20 -35.35
C THR A 175 -62.49 9.01 -34.91
N LEU A 176 -62.31 9.95 -33.97
CA LEU A 176 -63.38 10.83 -33.48
C LEU A 176 -63.88 11.79 -34.58
N SER A 177 -62.98 12.31 -35.42
CA SER A 177 -63.33 13.22 -36.52
C SER A 177 -64.19 12.57 -37.61
N GLN A 178 -64.09 11.25 -37.75
CA GLN A 178 -64.85 10.46 -38.72
C GLN A 178 -66.26 10.10 -38.20
N MET A 179 -66.52 10.23 -36.89
CA MET A 179 -67.80 9.91 -36.28
C MET A 179 -68.78 11.09 -36.41
N ASN A 180 -70.03 10.79 -36.74
CA ASN A 180 -71.09 11.78 -36.69
C ASN A 180 -71.59 11.99 -35.24
N ARG A 181 -72.45 12.99 -35.03
CA ARG A 181 -72.98 13.35 -33.70
C ARG A 181 -73.60 12.16 -32.95
N ASP A 182 -74.41 11.36 -33.62
CA ASP A 182 -75.11 10.24 -32.98
C ASP A 182 -74.15 9.09 -32.62
N GLN A 183 -73.12 8.86 -33.43
CA GLN A 183 -72.05 7.91 -33.14
C GLN A 183 -71.18 8.37 -31.97
N LEU A 184 -70.81 9.66 -31.92
CA LEU A 184 -70.07 10.25 -30.80
C LEU A 184 -70.87 10.15 -29.50
N GLN A 185 -72.17 10.46 -29.52
CA GLN A 185 -73.02 10.34 -28.35
C GLN A 185 -73.08 8.89 -27.85
N LYS A 186 -73.25 7.91 -28.75
CA LYS A 186 -73.19 6.48 -28.40
C LYS A 186 -71.83 6.11 -27.80
N PHE A 187 -70.73 6.51 -28.44
CA PHE A 187 -69.38 6.24 -27.97
C PHE A 187 -69.17 6.70 -26.52
N VAL A 188 -69.54 7.95 -26.21
CA VAL A 188 -69.43 8.50 -24.85
C VAL A 188 -70.31 7.74 -23.86
N GLN A 189 -71.55 7.39 -24.23
CA GLN A 189 -72.46 6.62 -23.38
C GLN A 189 -71.89 5.23 -23.04
N TYR A 190 -71.33 4.53 -24.04
CA TYR A 190 -70.71 3.22 -23.83
C TYR A 190 -69.44 3.34 -22.99
N LEU A 191 -68.59 4.35 -23.24
CA LEU A 191 -67.38 4.59 -22.45
C LEU A 191 -67.69 4.84 -20.96
N ILE A 192 -68.71 5.68 -20.69
CA ILE A 192 -69.17 5.92 -19.32
C ILE A 192 -69.73 4.63 -18.72
N SER A 193 -70.48 3.82 -19.47
CA SER A 193 -71.03 2.57 -18.95
C SER A 193 -69.94 1.54 -18.57
N GLU A 194 -68.90 1.41 -19.40
CA GLU A 194 -67.80 0.46 -19.20
C GLU A 194 -66.90 0.88 -18.02
N HIS A 195 -66.59 2.18 -17.88
CA HIS A 195 -65.67 2.70 -16.88
C HIS A 195 -66.34 3.66 -15.89
N HIS A 196 -67.58 3.40 -15.50
CA HIS A 196 -68.38 4.32 -14.67
C HIS A 196 -67.75 4.64 -13.31
N THR A 197 -66.93 3.76 -12.74
CA THR A 197 -66.24 4.01 -11.46
C THR A 197 -65.09 5.01 -11.58
N GLU A 198 -64.39 5.04 -12.72
CA GLU A 198 -63.18 5.85 -12.92
C GLU A 198 -63.47 7.14 -13.69
N VAL A 199 -64.39 7.09 -14.66
CA VAL A 199 -64.60 8.18 -15.63
C VAL A 199 -65.78 9.07 -15.25
N LEU A 200 -66.80 8.56 -14.54
CA LEU A 200 -68.05 9.30 -14.31
C LEU A 200 -67.87 10.65 -13.62
N PRO A 201 -67.09 10.79 -12.52
CA PRO A 201 -66.89 12.10 -11.88
C PRO A 201 -66.21 13.12 -12.81
N THR A 202 -65.27 12.66 -13.64
CA THR A 202 -64.56 13.50 -14.61
C THR A 202 -65.46 13.86 -15.78
N ALA A 203 -66.22 12.90 -16.31
CA ALA A 203 -67.18 13.12 -17.40
C ALA A 203 -68.28 14.11 -16.99
N GLN A 204 -68.80 14.02 -15.76
CA GLN A 204 -69.78 14.96 -15.25
C GLN A 204 -69.21 16.39 -15.15
N ARG A 205 -67.99 16.53 -14.59
CA ARG A 205 -67.29 17.82 -14.50
C ARG A 205 -67.10 18.47 -15.88
N LEU A 206 -66.61 17.69 -16.86
CA LEU A 206 -66.43 18.17 -18.23
C LEU A 206 -67.75 18.54 -18.89
N ALA A 207 -68.82 17.77 -18.66
CA ALA A 207 -70.15 18.09 -19.18
C ALA A 207 -70.68 19.41 -18.60
N ASP A 208 -70.53 19.62 -17.28
CA ASP A 208 -70.94 20.85 -16.61
C ASP A 208 -70.15 22.07 -17.15
N GLU A 209 -68.84 21.93 -17.35
CA GLU A 209 -67.98 22.96 -17.93
C GLU A 209 -68.37 23.28 -19.39
N ILE A 210 -68.62 22.28 -20.23
CA ILE A 210 -69.02 22.50 -21.63
C ILE A 210 -70.38 23.21 -21.71
N LEU A 211 -71.34 22.87 -20.83
CA LEU A 211 -72.64 23.52 -20.79
C LEU A 211 -72.57 24.98 -20.31
N GLN A 212 -71.50 25.37 -19.61
CA GLN A 212 -71.28 26.73 -19.15
C GLN A 212 -70.64 27.60 -20.25
N LEU A 213 -71.41 28.52 -20.84
CA LEU A 213 -71.01 29.40 -21.95
C LEU A 213 -69.71 30.23 -21.73
N GLY A 214 -69.29 30.45 -20.48
CA GLY A 214 -68.10 31.23 -20.13
C GLY A 214 -66.84 30.42 -19.81
N SER A 215 -66.92 29.08 -19.84
CA SER A 215 -65.83 28.18 -19.47
C SER A 215 -64.66 28.24 -20.47
N GLU A 216 -63.47 27.89 -20.00
CA GLU A 216 -62.27 27.89 -20.83
C GLU A 216 -62.29 26.79 -21.90
N ILE A 217 -62.96 25.66 -21.62
CA ILE A 217 -63.09 24.53 -22.56
C ILE A 217 -63.81 24.92 -23.85
N ASN A 218 -64.74 25.89 -23.80
CA ASN A 218 -65.46 26.40 -24.97
C ASN A 218 -64.66 27.45 -25.76
N ARG A 219 -63.50 27.91 -25.25
CA ARG A 219 -62.60 28.86 -25.95
C ARG A 219 -61.62 28.17 -26.87
N VAL A 220 -61.43 26.86 -26.72
CA VAL A 220 -60.54 26.03 -27.53
C VAL A 220 -61.35 25.11 -28.43
N HIS A 221 -60.81 24.74 -29.59
CA HIS A 221 -61.51 23.88 -30.56
C HIS A 221 -61.68 22.43 -30.10
N GLY A 222 -60.90 21.98 -29.12
CA GLY A 222 -60.94 20.63 -28.57
C GLY A 222 -59.83 20.43 -27.53
N ALA A 223 -59.93 19.34 -26.76
CA ALA A 223 -58.86 18.92 -25.86
C ALA A 223 -57.68 18.34 -26.66
N PRO A 224 -56.43 18.46 -26.16
CA PRO A 224 -55.27 17.84 -26.79
C PRO A 224 -55.40 16.31 -26.80
N ASP A 225 -55.11 15.69 -27.94
CA ASP A 225 -55.17 14.24 -28.11
C ASP A 225 -53.89 13.59 -27.54
N PRO A 226 -53.99 12.76 -26.49
CA PRO A 226 -52.82 12.10 -25.89
C PRO A 226 -52.11 11.09 -26.80
N THR A 227 -52.74 10.71 -27.92
CA THR A 227 -52.20 9.78 -28.92
C THR A 227 -51.68 10.45 -30.18
N ALA A 228 -51.85 11.78 -30.33
CA ALA A 228 -51.40 12.55 -31.50
C ALA A 228 -49.88 12.76 -31.56
N GLY A 229 -49.17 12.49 -30.46
CA GLY A 229 -47.73 12.69 -30.35
C GLY A 229 -47.39 14.01 -29.68
N ALA A 230 -46.10 14.31 -29.60
CA ALA A 230 -45.60 15.53 -28.98
C ALA A 230 -45.79 16.75 -29.89
N GLY A 231 -46.00 17.91 -29.29
CA GLY A 231 -46.11 19.18 -29.97
C GLY A 231 -44.78 19.68 -30.54
N ARG A 232 -44.83 20.76 -31.33
CA ARG A 232 -43.67 21.37 -31.98
C ARG A 232 -42.59 21.86 -31.01
N GLU A 233 -43.03 22.43 -29.88
CA GLU A 233 -42.15 22.99 -28.84
C GLU A 233 -41.75 21.93 -27.80
N ASP A 234 -42.32 20.72 -27.84
CA ASP A 234 -42.01 19.68 -26.87
C ASP A 234 -40.60 19.14 -27.04
N GLU A 235 -39.93 18.93 -25.91
CA GLU A 235 -38.56 18.40 -25.88
C GLU A 235 -38.48 16.98 -26.47
N ASN A 236 -37.47 16.76 -27.31
CA ASN A 236 -37.15 15.44 -27.88
C ASN A 236 -36.16 14.69 -26.97
N CYS A 237 -36.53 14.41 -25.73
CA CYS A 237 -35.67 13.69 -24.78
C CYS A 237 -36.27 12.31 -24.42
N TRP A 238 -35.39 11.37 -24.07
CA TRP A 238 -35.85 10.10 -23.51
C TRP A 238 -36.46 10.34 -22.12
N HIS A 239 -37.42 9.53 -21.72
CA HIS A 239 -38.05 9.62 -20.41
C HIS A 239 -37.03 9.36 -19.30
N LEU A 240 -36.97 10.28 -18.34
CA LEU A 240 -36.16 10.20 -17.14
C LEU A 240 -36.97 10.76 -15.96
N ASP A 241 -37.10 9.98 -14.89
CA ASP A 241 -37.85 10.41 -13.70
C ASP A 241 -37.00 11.35 -12.83
N GLU A 242 -37.22 12.66 -12.98
CA GLU A 242 -36.44 13.68 -12.28
C GLU A 242 -36.65 13.65 -10.77
N GLU A 243 -37.90 13.52 -10.32
CA GLU A 243 -38.26 13.49 -8.90
C GLU A 243 -37.57 12.32 -8.22
N GLN A 244 -37.55 11.16 -8.89
CA GLN A 244 -36.92 9.98 -8.34
C GLN A 244 -35.39 10.08 -8.29
N ILE A 245 -34.76 10.70 -9.30
CA ILE A 245 -33.31 10.98 -9.26
C ILE A 245 -32.98 11.89 -8.08
N GLN A 246 -33.72 12.98 -7.91
CA GLN A 246 -33.49 13.92 -6.82
C GLN A 246 -33.63 13.24 -5.46
N GLU A 247 -34.73 12.50 -5.24
CA GLU A 247 -34.99 11.80 -3.98
C GLU A 247 -33.94 10.71 -3.70
N GLN A 248 -33.52 9.95 -4.71
CA GLN A 248 -32.48 8.94 -4.54
C GLN A 248 -31.12 9.56 -4.19
N VAL A 249 -30.69 10.64 -4.89
CA VAL A 249 -29.43 11.32 -4.57
C VAL A 249 -29.48 11.90 -3.15
N LYS A 250 -30.61 12.52 -2.77
CA LYS A 250 -30.84 13.05 -1.43
C LYS A 250 -30.72 11.98 -0.35
N GLN A 251 -31.35 10.82 -0.54
CA GLN A 251 -31.26 9.68 0.37
C GLN A 251 -29.83 9.14 0.49
N LEU A 252 -29.08 9.09 -0.62
CA LEU A 252 -27.69 8.64 -0.63
C LEU A 252 -26.77 9.62 0.10
N LEU A 253 -27.02 10.92 -0.01
CA LEU A 253 -26.30 11.93 0.74
C LEU A 253 -26.65 11.87 2.25
N SER A 254 -27.92 11.64 2.61
CA SER A 254 -28.39 11.64 4.00
C SER A 254 -27.97 10.41 4.81
N ASN A 255 -27.81 9.23 4.20
CA ASN A 255 -27.58 7.94 4.87
C ASN A 255 -26.20 7.72 5.53
N GLY A 256 -25.58 8.78 6.08
CA GLY A 256 -24.69 8.63 7.23
C GLY A 256 -23.41 7.81 7.05
N GLY A 257 -22.83 7.77 5.85
CA GLY A 257 -21.52 7.17 5.63
C GLY A 257 -21.23 6.89 4.15
N TYR A 258 -20.41 7.73 3.52
CA TYR A 258 -19.94 7.60 2.13
C TYR A 258 -19.22 6.27 1.78
N TYR A 259 -19.22 5.27 2.67
CA TYR A 259 -18.67 3.93 2.43
C TYR A 259 -19.58 3.04 1.57
N GLY A 260 -20.90 3.12 1.74
CA GLY A 260 -21.88 2.37 0.92
C GLY A 260 -22.51 3.24 -0.17
N ALA A 261 -23.07 4.39 0.23
CA ALA A 261 -23.75 5.32 -0.67
C ALA A 261 -22.83 5.93 -1.75
N GLY A 262 -21.53 6.10 -1.44
CA GLY A 262 -20.55 6.63 -2.39
C GLY A 262 -20.39 5.78 -3.65
N LYS A 263 -20.47 4.44 -3.54
CA LYS A 263 -20.40 3.55 -4.71
C LYS A 263 -21.60 3.72 -5.63
N GLN A 264 -22.79 3.92 -5.07
CA GLN A 264 -24.01 4.13 -5.86
C GLN A 264 -24.00 5.49 -6.57
N LEU A 265 -23.54 6.56 -5.89
CA LEU A 265 -23.33 7.86 -6.53
C LEU A 265 -22.30 7.80 -7.67
N LEU A 266 -21.18 7.08 -7.48
CA LEU A 266 -20.21 6.82 -8.55
C LEU A 266 -20.84 6.03 -9.73
N SER A 267 -21.72 5.08 -9.45
CA SER A 267 -22.48 4.37 -10.50
C SER A 267 -23.41 5.31 -11.27
N MET A 268 -24.03 6.28 -10.60
CA MET A 268 -24.85 7.30 -11.26
C MET A 268 -23.98 8.24 -12.13
N PHE A 269 -22.79 8.63 -11.67
CA PHE A 269 -21.82 9.37 -12.49
C PHE A 269 -21.34 8.58 -13.71
N SER A 270 -21.10 7.27 -13.55
CA SER A 270 -20.81 6.38 -14.68
C SER A 270 -21.96 6.37 -15.68
N LYS A 271 -23.21 6.35 -15.19
CA LYS A 271 -24.39 6.41 -16.05
C LYS A 271 -24.50 7.72 -16.83
N VAL A 272 -24.17 8.85 -16.20
CA VAL A 272 -24.05 10.14 -16.89
C VAL A 272 -23.03 10.04 -18.02
N ARG A 273 -21.83 9.47 -17.79
CA ARG A 273 -20.83 9.29 -18.86
C ARG A 273 -21.34 8.39 -19.99
N GLU A 274 -22.06 7.32 -19.68
CA GLU A 274 -22.68 6.43 -20.68
C GLU A 274 -23.69 7.20 -21.55
N MET A 275 -24.57 8.00 -20.93
CA MET A 275 -25.54 8.84 -21.65
C MET A 275 -24.84 9.88 -22.54
N LEU A 276 -23.79 10.55 -22.03
CA LEU A 276 -22.99 11.49 -22.81
C LEU A 276 -22.32 10.79 -24.01
N ARG A 277 -21.87 9.53 -23.85
CA ARG A 277 -21.23 8.74 -24.92
C ARG A 277 -22.19 8.43 -26.04
N MET A 278 -23.46 8.23 -25.70
CA MET A 278 -24.57 8.06 -26.64
C MET A 278 -25.13 9.39 -27.17
N ARG A 279 -24.54 10.52 -26.76
CA ARG A 279 -24.94 11.89 -27.12
C ARG A 279 -26.38 12.20 -26.71
N ASP A 280 -26.76 11.64 -25.57
CA ASP A 280 -28.07 11.86 -24.97
C ASP A 280 -28.07 13.15 -24.15
N SER A 281 -29.08 14.00 -24.36
CA SER A 281 -29.28 15.23 -23.59
C SER A 281 -29.56 14.94 -22.10
N ASN A 282 -30.07 13.76 -21.78
CA ASN A 282 -30.31 13.34 -20.40
C ASN A 282 -29.03 13.18 -19.58
N GLY A 283 -27.85 13.01 -20.21
CA GLY A 283 -26.59 13.00 -19.47
C GLY A 283 -26.34 14.31 -18.74
N ALA A 284 -26.51 15.45 -19.42
CA ALA A 284 -26.37 16.77 -18.82
C ALA A 284 -27.50 17.05 -17.82
N ARG A 285 -28.75 16.69 -18.16
CA ARG A 285 -29.93 16.87 -17.31
C ARG A 285 -29.81 16.11 -15.98
N MET A 286 -29.42 14.84 -16.01
CA MET A 286 -29.15 14.04 -14.82
C MET A 286 -28.04 14.65 -13.96
N LEU A 287 -26.97 15.18 -14.58
CA LEU A 287 -25.89 15.87 -13.86
C LEU A 287 -26.36 17.16 -13.17
N ILE A 288 -27.26 17.93 -13.79
CA ILE A 288 -27.89 19.10 -13.16
C ILE A 288 -28.62 18.70 -11.88
N LEU A 289 -29.54 17.72 -11.98
CA LEU A 289 -30.33 17.25 -10.83
C LEU A 289 -29.44 16.72 -9.70
N MET A 290 -28.41 15.95 -10.04
CA MET A 290 -27.42 15.48 -9.07
C MET A 290 -26.68 16.66 -8.42
N THR A 291 -26.25 17.64 -9.21
CA THR A 291 -25.47 18.80 -8.70
C THR A 291 -26.29 19.65 -7.74
N GLU A 292 -27.57 19.89 -8.05
CA GLU A 292 -28.48 20.62 -7.17
C GLU A 292 -28.63 19.92 -5.82
N GLN A 293 -28.86 18.61 -5.82
CA GLN A 293 -28.96 17.83 -4.57
C GLN A 293 -27.66 17.81 -3.77
N PHE A 294 -26.49 17.81 -4.43
CA PHE A 294 -25.20 17.96 -3.76
C PHE A 294 -25.05 19.34 -3.10
N LEU A 295 -25.52 20.41 -3.76
CA LEU A 295 -25.46 21.78 -3.23
C LEU A 295 -26.45 22.02 -2.06
N GLU A 296 -27.53 21.24 -2.01
CA GLU A 296 -28.53 21.26 -0.93
C GLU A 296 -28.12 20.46 0.32
N ASP A 297 -26.96 19.79 0.33
CA ASP A 297 -26.49 19.02 1.48
C ASP A 297 -26.26 19.93 2.71
N PRO A 298 -27.02 19.76 3.80
CA PRO A 298 -26.92 20.62 4.98
C PRO A 298 -25.55 20.56 5.67
N ARG A 299 -24.76 19.51 5.42
CA ARG A 299 -23.40 19.35 5.99
C ARG A 299 -22.40 20.34 5.42
N LEU A 300 -22.60 20.84 4.19
CA LEU A 300 -21.71 21.84 3.58
C LEU A 300 -21.66 23.12 4.41
N VAL A 301 -22.82 23.56 4.91
CA VAL A 301 -22.94 24.72 5.80
C VAL A 301 -22.26 24.45 7.15
N LEU A 302 -22.45 23.26 7.72
CA LEU A 302 -21.82 22.85 8.99
C LEU A 302 -20.30 22.79 8.90
N TRP A 303 -19.74 22.18 7.84
CA TRP A 303 -18.29 22.10 7.62
C TRP A 303 -17.67 23.49 7.49
N ARG A 304 -18.36 24.42 6.85
CA ARG A 304 -17.93 25.81 6.74
C ARG A 304 -17.95 26.53 8.09
N GLN A 305 -19.05 26.43 8.84
CA GLN A 305 -19.20 27.11 10.15
C GLN A 305 -18.24 26.59 11.20
N GLN A 306 -17.95 25.28 11.21
CA GLN A 306 -17.09 24.63 12.20
C GLN A 306 -15.60 24.63 11.81
N GLY A 307 -15.26 25.09 10.60
CA GLY A 307 -13.91 24.94 10.04
C GLY A 307 -13.48 23.47 9.86
N ALA A 308 -14.43 22.54 9.94
CA ALA A 308 -14.20 21.12 9.82
C ALA A 308 -13.98 20.77 8.34
N GLY A 309 -12.85 20.12 8.04
CA GLY A 309 -12.56 19.69 6.67
C GLY A 309 -13.54 18.62 6.20
N MET A 310 -14.08 18.78 4.99
CA MET A 310 -14.86 17.75 4.30
C MET A 310 -14.08 16.42 4.25
N THR A 311 -14.77 15.29 4.42
CA THR A 311 -14.15 13.95 4.36
C THR A 311 -13.55 13.66 2.97
N ASP A 312 -12.48 12.85 2.91
CA ASP A 312 -11.80 12.54 1.66
C ASP A 312 -12.72 11.90 0.60
N LYS A 313 -13.65 11.04 1.04
CA LYS A 313 -14.63 10.41 0.13
C LYS A 313 -15.62 11.40 -0.47
N CYS A 314 -16.08 12.37 0.30
CA CYS A 314 -16.95 13.42 -0.21
C CYS A 314 -16.19 14.31 -1.21
N ARG A 315 -14.92 14.63 -0.95
CA ARG A 315 -14.05 15.33 -1.92
C ARG A 315 -13.86 14.57 -3.22
N GLN A 316 -13.74 13.25 -3.17
CA GLN A 316 -13.67 12.43 -4.39
C GLN A 316 -14.94 12.55 -5.24
N LEU A 317 -16.13 12.53 -4.61
CA LEU A 317 -17.39 12.69 -5.35
C LEU A 317 -17.50 14.08 -6.00
N TRP A 318 -17.09 15.14 -5.29
CA TRP A 318 -17.02 16.48 -5.84
C TRP A 318 -16.00 16.60 -6.98
N ASP A 319 -14.85 15.92 -6.87
CA ASP A 319 -13.85 15.86 -7.93
C ASP A 319 -14.40 15.24 -9.21
N GLU A 320 -15.10 14.10 -9.10
CA GLU A 320 -15.75 13.45 -10.23
C GLU A 320 -16.86 14.32 -10.83
N LEU A 321 -17.71 14.91 -9.99
CA LEU A 321 -18.75 15.84 -10.43
C LEU A 321 -18.16 17.03 -11.20
N GLY A 322 -17.07 17.61 -10.71
CA GLY A 322 -16.34 18.68 -11.40
C GLY A 322 -15.76 18.24 -12.75
N ALA A 323 -15.20 17.03 -12.83
CA ALA A 323 -14.68 16.47 -14.08
C ALA A 323 -15.79 16.22 -15.12
N LEU A 324 -16.98 15.76 -14.68
CA LEU A 324 -18.14 15.59 -15.54
C LEU A 324 -18.63 16.92 -16.12
N TRP A 325 -18.68 17.98 -15.31
CA TRP A 325 -19.05 19.31 -15.79
C TRP A 325 -18.07 19.84 -16.85
N VAL A 326 -16.78 19.56 -16.70
CA VAL A 326 -15.78 19.87 -17.75
C VAL A 326 -16.11 19.12 -19.05
N CYS A 327 -16.48 17.83 -18.96
CA CYS A 327 -16.87 17.03 -20.13
C CYS A 327 -18.15 17.56 -20.80
N VAL A 328 -19.16 17.95 -20.02
CA VAL A 328 -20.40 18.56 -20.53
C VAL A 328 -20.10 19.86 -21.25
N MET A 329 -19.32 20.76 -20.63
CA MET A 329 -18.96 22.05 -21.23
C MET A 329 -18.09 21.92 -22.49
N LEU A 330 -17.28 20.88 -22.57
CA LEU A 330 -16.46 20.55 -23.75
C LEU A 330 -17.19 19.67 -24.76
N SER A 331 -18.50 19.49 -24.65
CA SER A 331 -19.27 18.74 -25.65
C SER A 331 -19.07 19.31 -27.06
N PRO A 332 -18.57 18.53 -28.04
CA PRO A 332 -18.32 19.05 -29.38
C PRO A 332 -19.59 19.29 -30.20
N HIS A 333 -20.75 18.82 -29.73
CA HIS A 333 -22.05 18.86 -30.43
C HIS A 333 -23.08 19.71 -29.70
N CYS A 334 -22.68 20.36 -28.62
CA CYS A 334 -23.55 21.20 -27.81
C CYS A 334 -24.03 22.41 -28.63
N ARG A 335 -25.33 22.69 -28.54
CA ARG A 335 -25.91 23.89 -29.13
C ARG A 335 -25.42 25.12 -28.36
N THR A 336 -25.25 26.24 -29.05
CA THR A 336 -24.80 27.49 -28.40
C THR A 336 -25.74 27.94 -27.29
N GLU A 337 -27.04 27.73 -27.46
CA GLU A 337 -28.07 28.08 -26.47
C GLU A 337 -27.97 27.22 -25.18
N GLU A 338 -27.82 25.91 -25.32
CA GLU A 338 -27.62 24.97 -24.20
C GLU A 338 -26.32 25.28 -23.45
N ARG A 339 -25.26 25.62 -24.18
CA ARG A 339 -23.98 25.97 -23.57
C ARG A 339 -24.09 27.23 -22.71
N GLU A 340 -24.76 28.27 -23.21
CA GLU A 340 -24.95 29.51 -22.47
C GLU A 340 -25.82 29.30 -21.22
N SER A 341 -26.87 28.48 -21.31
CA SER A 341 -27.71 28.16 -20.16
C SER A 341 -26.95 27.39 -19.08
N TRP A 342 -26.11 26.41 -19.46
CA TRP A 342 -25.25 25.70 -18.52
C TRP A 342 -24.18 26.61 -17.90
N LEU A 343 -23.61 27.53 -18.68
CA LEU A 343 -22.67 28.53 -18.16
C LEU A 343 -23.33 29.46 -17.13
N GLU A 344 -24.58 29.87 -17.36
CA GLU A 344 -25.35 30.66 -16.40
C GLU A 344 -25.57 29.90 -15.09
N LEU A 345 -25.96 28.62 -15.16
CA LEU A 345 -26.10 27.74 -13.99
C LEU A 345 -24.77 27.60 -13.23
N LEU A 346 -23.68 27.30 -13.94
CA LEU A 346 -22.35 27.17 -13.33
C LEU A 346 -21.89 28.47 -12.67
N ARG A 347 -22.16 29.64 -13.27
CA ARG A 347 -21.86 30.95 -12.67
C ARG A 347 -22.68 31.16 -11.40
N ARG A 348 -23.97 30.82 -11.42
CA ARG A 348 -24.86 30.88 -10.26
C ARG A 348 -24.36 29.98 -9.13
N TRP A 349 -24.05 28.72 -9.41
CA TRP A 349 -23.55 27.78 -8.41
C TRP A 349 -22.15 28.15 -7.89
N ASN A 350 -21.28 28.67 -8.75
CA ASN A 350 -19.96 29.17 -8.34
C ASN A 350 -20.06 30.40 -7.42
N ALA A 351 -21.13 31.19 -7.51
CA ALA A 351 -21.40 32.32 -6.63
C ALA A 351 -22.08 31.92 -5.31
N LEU A 352 -22.55 30.67 -5.17
CA LEU A 352 -23.15 30.19 -3.93
C LEU A 352 -22.08 29.99 -2.85
N ASP A 353 -22.38 30.49 -1.66
CA ASP A 353 -21.58 30.25 -0.46
C ASP A 353 -21.52 28.76 -0.04
N SER A 354 -22.42 27.91 -0.53
CA SER A 354 -22.40 26.46 -0.22
C SER A 354 -21.37 25.67 -1.05
N ALA A 355 -20.80 26.23 -2.12
CA ALA A 355 -19.88 25.51 -2.99
C ALA A 355 -18.55 25.15 -2.28
N PRO A 356 -18.06 23.89 -2.35
CA PRO A 356 -16.83 23.50 -1.66
C PRO A 356 -15.60 24.24 -2.21
N TRP A 357 -14.86 24.87 -1.31
CA TRP A 357 -13.61 25.55 -1.63
C TRP A 357 -12.48 24.56 -1.89
N ARG A 358 -11.68 24.81 -2.94
CA ARG A 358 -10.45 24.09 -3.21
C ARG A 358 -9.27 25.02 -2.98
N ARG A 359 -8.51 24.80 -1.89
CA ARG A 359 -7.16 25.36 -1.75
C ARG A 359 -6.22 24.55 -2.64
N GLU A 360 -6.19 24.87 -3.92
CA GLU A 360 -5.15 24.41 -4.84
C GLU A 360 -4.46 25.64 -5.42
N ILE A 361 -3.13 25.58 -5.53
CA ILE A 361 -2.34 26.57 -6.24
C ILE A 361 -2.70 26.43 -7.73
N THR A 362 -3.58 27.30 -8.23
CA THR A 362 -3.73 27.50 -9.66
C THR A 362 -2.45 28.18 -10.18
N ALA A 363 -1.59 27.42 -10.85
CA ALA A 363 -0.43 27.95 -11.57
C ALA A 363 -0.80 28.85 -12.78
N TRP A 364 -2.08 29.19 -12.93
CA TRP A 364 -2.63 30.01 -14.01
C TRP A 364 -2.62 31.52 -13.69
N MET A 365 -1.91 31.95 -12.64
CA MET A 365 -1.79 33.36 -12.26
C MET A 365 -0.38 33.89 -12.52
N ASP A 366 -0.32 35.01 -13.23
CA ASP A 366 0.85 35.87 -13.37
C ASP A 366 1.50 36.13 -11.99
N PRO A 367 2.84 35.99 -11.81
CA PRO A 367 3.51 36.15 -10.53
C PRO A 367 3.21 37.45 -9.77
N GLN A 368 2.66 38.46 -10.44
CA GLN A 368 2.28 39.75 -9.86
C GLN A 368 0.97 39.73 -9.04
N HIS A 369 0.13 38.69 -9.16
CA HIS A 369 -1.17 38.60 -8.46
C HIS A 369 -1.21 37.62 -7.28
N ARG A 370 -0.13 37.52 -6.48
CA ARG A 370 -0.05 36.68 -5.28
C ARG A 370 -0.99 37.08 -4.11
N HIS A 371 -1.77 38.15 -4.24
CA HIS A 371 -2.62 38.68 -3.15
C HIS A 371 -4.12 38.40 -3.26
N ASN A 372 -4.60 37.69 -4.30
CA ASN A 372 -6.00 37.30 -4.43
C ASN A 372 -6.19 35.78 -4.31
N HIS A 373 -5.86 35.22 -3.15
CA HIS A 373 -6.25 33.85 -2.78
C HIS A 373 -7.76 33.75 -2.43
N ARG A 374 -8.64 34.33 -3.25
CA ARG A 374 -10.08 34.06 -3.17
C ARG A 374 -10.36 32.74 -3.91
N ASP A 375 -10.16 31.66 -3.16
CA ASP A 375 -10.92 30.42 -3.17
C ASP A 375 -11.57 30.00 -4.51
N THR A 376 -10.88 29.18 -5.30
CA THR A 376 -11.46 28.55 -6.49
C THR A 376 -12.41 27.42 -6.09
N THR A 377 -13.68 27.49 -6.52
CA THR A 377 -14.65 26.40 -6.35
C THR A 377 -14.36 25.24 -7.30
N ILE A 378 -15.02 24.10 -7.09
CA ILE A 378 -14.97 22.94 -7.99
C ILE A 378 -15.41 23.26 -9.44
N PHE A 379 -16.30 24.25 -9.61
CA PHE A 379 -16.87 24.64 -10.91
C PHE A 379 -15.96 25.56 -11.73
N ALA A 380 -14.93 26.15 -11.12
CA ALA A 380 -14.03 27.10 -11.79
C ALA A 380 -13.36 26.50 -13.04
N ARG A 381 -13.11 25.18 -13.04
CA ARG A 381 -12.56 24.46 -14.20
C ARG A 381 -13.57 24.31 -15.32
N ALA A 382 -14.82 23.98 -14.99
CA ALA A 382 -15.89 23.86 -15.97
C ALA A 382 -16.20 25.21 -16.63
N LEU A 383 -16.20 26.30 -15.86
CA LEU A 383 -16.35 27.67 -16.39
C LEU A 383 -15.26 28.00 -17.42
N LYS A 384 -13.99 27.72 -17.10
CA LYS A 384 -12.87 27.91 -18.03
C LYS A 384 -12.94 27.00 -19.24
N ALA A 385 -13.36 25.75 -19.04
CA ALA A 385 -13.60 24.83 -20.15
C ALA A 385 -14.67 25.37 -21.11
N GLY A 386 -15.67 26.08 -20.57
CA GLY A 386 -16.69 26.80 -21.31
C GLY A 386 -16.19 28.01 -22.12
N GLU A 387 -14.93 28.43 -22.01
CA GLU A 387 -14.31 29.43 -22.89
C GLU A 387 -13.65 28.79 -24.14
N LEU A 388 -13.40 27.48 -24.08
CA LEU A 388 -12.67 26.74 -25.11
C LEU A 388 -13.55 26.44 -26.33
N ARG A 389 -13.01 26.71 -27.52
CA ARG A 389 -13.74 26.49 -28.79
C ARG A 389 -13.17 25.29 -29.54
N TRP A 390 -14.00 24.64 -30.33
CA TRP A 390 -13.60 23.56 -31.25
C TRP A 390 -13.26 24.06 -32.65
N THR A 391 -13.50 25.34 -32.96
CA THR A 391 -13.43 25.93 -34.30
C THR A 391 -12.01 26.18 -34.82
N ASP A 392 -10.97 25.88 -34.05
CA ASP A 392 -9.58 26.08 -34.47
C ASP A 392 -9.25 25.21 -35.70
N ALA A 393 -8.72 25.84 -36.75
CA ALA A 393 -8.49 25.18 -38.04
C ALA A 393 -7.41 24.09 -37.97
N HIS A 394 -6.42 24.20 -37.07
CA HIS A 394 -5.43 23.16 -36.87
C HIS A 394 -5.98 22.01 -36.03
N LEU A 395 -6.76 22.32 -34.99
CA LEU A 395 -7.48 21.32 -34.20
C LEU A 395 -8.40 20.47 -35.08
N GLN A 396 -9.19 21.09 -35.94
CA GLN A 396 -10.09 20.39 -36.86
C GLN A 396 -9.34 19.46 -37.82
N ARG A 397 -8.17 19.88 -38.34
CA ARG A 397 -7.30 19.01 -39.16
C ARG A 397 -6.83 17.77 -38.39
N ILE A 398 -6.40 17.94 -37.13
CA ILE A 398 -6.02 16.83 -36.25
C ILE A 398 -7.21 15.89 -36.02
N LEU A 399 -8.37 16.45 -35.67
CA LEU A 399 -9.57 15.68 -35.36
C LEU A 399 -10.11 14.92 -36.57
N ASN A 400 -9.94 15.44 -37.79
CA ASN A 400 -10.34 14.78 -39.04
C ASN A 400 -9.31 13.76 -39.56
N GLY A 401 -8.06 13.84 -39.09
CA GLY A 401 -6.98 12.96 -39.56
C GLY A 401 -6.37 13.40 -40.89
N GLU A 402 -6.44 14.70 -41.21
CA GLU A 402 -5.87 15.26 -42.43
C GLU A 402 -4.35 15.29 -42.35
N THR A 403 -3.69 14.39 -43.09
CA THR A 403 -2.23 14.23 -43.13
C THR A 403 -1.66 14.95 -44.35
N GLY A 404 -1.59 16.28 -44.26
CA GLY A 404 -0.95 17.10 -45.30
C GLY A 404 -0.35 18.37 -44.73
N THR A 405 0.94 18.59 -45.00
CA THR A 405 1.47 19.96 -45.07
C THR A 405 0.70 20.70 -46.18
N PRO A 406 0.20 21.93 -45.96
CA PRO A 406 -0.53 22.64 -47.00
C PRO A 406 0.34 22.72 -48.25
N SER A 407 -0.20 22.20 -49.35
CA SER A 407 0.38 22.33 -50.68
C SER A 407 0.66 23.80 -50.96
N SER A 408 1.93 24.10 -51.26
CA SER A 408 2.49 25.36 -51.77
C SER A 408 1.46 26.45 -52.08
N GLY A 409 1.15 27.29 -51.09
CA GLY A 409 0.18 28.37 -51.30
C GLY A 409 -0.03 29.31 -50.12
N GLY A 410 0.99 29.59 -49.31
CA GLY A 410 0.89 30.60 -48.25
C GLY A 410 1.96 30.44 -47.18
N LYS A 411 3.00 31.29 -47.21
CA LYS A 411 3.99 31.37 -46.14
C LYS A 411 3.37 32.07 -44.93
N SER A 412 2.63 31.34 -44.09
CA SER A 412 2.33 31.80 -42.73
C SER A 412 3.40 31.25 -41.77
N SER A 413 4.01 32.12 -40.96
CA SER A 413 5.01 31.74 -39.95
C SER A 413 4.46 30.79 -38.88
N THR A 414 3.14 30.75 -38.70
CA THR A 414 2.43 29.86 -37.75
C THR A 414 2.40 28.39 -38.18
N ASP A 415 2.41 28.06 -39.48
CA ASP A 415 2.32 26.66 -39.95
C ASP A 415 3.58 25.84 -39.63
N LYS A 416 4.73 26.50 -39.39
CA LYS A 416 5.99 25.83 -39.02
C LYS A 416 6.01 25.32 -37.58
N LEU A 417 5.15 25.83 -36.70
CA LEU A 417 5.08 25.44 -35.27
C LEU A 417 4.06 24.32 -35.02
N SER A 418 3.20 24.02 -35.99
CA SER A 418 2.10 23.05 -35.87
C SER A 418 2.52 21.59 -36.12
N TYR A 419 3.74 21.35 -36.57
CA TYR A 419 4.27 20.03 -36.86
C TYR A 419 5.69 19.89 -36.28
N ASP A 420 6.04 18.68 -35.86
CA ASP A 420 7.39 18.38 -35.40
C ASP A 420 8.38 18.26 -36.58
N PRO A 421 9.70 18.17 -36.33
CA PRO A 421 10.69 18.00 -37.38
C PRO A 421 10.51 16.74 -38.24
N GLN A 422 9.72 15.76 -37.77
CA GLN A 422 9.37 14.54 -38.48
C GLN A 422 8.05 14.64 -39.25
N GLY A 423 7.39 15.81 -39.24
CA GLY A 423 6.12 16.07 -39.94
C GLY A 423 4.87 15.56 -39.21
N ARG A 424 4.97 15.20 -37.92
CA ARG A 424 3.84 14.75 -37.10
C ARG A 424 3.12 15.97 -36.50
N PRO A 425 1.78 15.93 -36.39
CA PRO A 425 1.00 17.07 -35.87
C PRO A 425 1.27 17.30 -34.37
N LEU A 426 1.30 18.58 -33.98
CA LEU A 426 1.52 19.05 -32.61
C LEU A 426 0.34 19.90 -32.15
N TRP A 427 -0.18 19.63 -30.94
CA TRP A 427 -1.17 20.52 -30.32
C TRP A 427 -0.51 21.43 -29.28
N LEU A 428 -0.43 22.73 -29.60
CA LEU A 428 0.14 23.79 -28.74
C LEU A 428 -0.93 24.79 -28.25
N GLY A 429 -2.19 24.65 -28.68
CA GLY A 429 -3.24 25.64 -28.46
C GLY A 429 -3.74 25.73 -27.02
N ASP A 430 -3.55 24.67 -26.21
CA ASP A 430 -3.99 24.63 -24.82
C ASP A 430 -2.85 24.17 -23.90
N HIS A 431 -2.94 24.52 -22.62
CA HIS A 431 -2.08 23.95 -21.58
C HIS A 431 -2.34 22.44 -21.42
N PHE A 432 -1.32 21.67 -21.02
CA PHE A 432 -1.34 20.20 -21.09
C PHE A 432 -2.57 19.52 -20.44
N PRO A 433 -2.98 19.83 -19.18
CA PRO A 433 -4.16 19.21 -18.60
C PRO A 433 -5.48 19.61 -19.26
N VAL A 434 -5.55 20.82 -19.83
CA VAL A 434 -6.72 21.31 -20.55
C VAL A 434 -6.84 20.60 -21.91
N ALA A 435 -5.72 20.40 -22.61
CA ALA A 435 -5.67 19.60 -23.82
C ALA A 435 -6.13 18.15 -23.54
N CYS A 436 -5.71 17.56 -22.43
CA CYS A 436 -6.17 16.22 -22.02
C CYS A 436 -7.65 16.18 -21.64
N ALA A 437 -8.21 17.27 -21.09
CA ALA A 437 -9.65 17.37 -20.84
C ALA A 437 -10.46 17.38 -22.15
N ARG A 438 -9.93 17.93 -23.25
CA ARG A 438 -10.56 17.79 -24.59
C ARG A 438 -10.54 16.34 -25.08
N VAL A 439 -9.46 15.60 -24.82
CA VAL A 439 -9.38 14.16 -25.12
C VAL A 439 -10.44 13.40 -24.32
N ASP A 440 -10.57 13.65 -23.01
CA ASP A 440 -11.59 13.02 -22.17
C ASP A 440 -13.00 13.37 -22.64
N ALA A 441 -13.25 14.63 -23.00
CA ALA A 441 -14.53 15.05 -23.56
C ALA A 441 -14.85 14.31 -24.86
N LEU A 442 -13.92 14.25 -25.82
CA LEU A 442 -14.13 13.50 -27.07
C LEU A 442 -14.43 12.02 -26.80
N ARG A 443 -13.67 11.38 -25.90
CA ARG A 443 -13.89 9.99 -25.51
C ARG A 443 -15.26 9.80 -24.86
N SER A 444 -15.61 10.66 -23.90
CA SER A 444 -16.87 10.66 -23.16
C SER A 444 -18.09 10.98 -24.03
N HIS A 445 -17.92 11.65 -25.18
CA HIS A 445 -18.98 11.96 -26.15
C HIS A 445 -19.03 11.00 -27.36
N GLY A 446 -18.31 9.88 -27.29
CA GLY A 446 -18.36 8.83 -28.31
C GLY A 446 -17.54 9.16 -29.58
N TYR A 447 -16.43 9.88 -29.44
CA TYR A 447 -15.46 10.18 -30.51
C TYR A 447 -14.08 9.56 -30.24
N PRO A 448 -13.98 8.22 -30.07
CA PRO A 448 -12.72 7.58 -29.66
C PRO A 448 -11.58 7.79 -30.67
N GLN A 449 -11.87 7.79 -31.97
CA GLN A 449 -10.85 8.00 -33.01
C GLN A 449 -10.32 9.44 -33.03
N ALA A 450 -11.19 10.43 -32.86
CA ALA A 450 -10.76 11.83 -32.78
C ALA A 450 -9.99 12.10 -31.47
N ALA A 451 -10.42 11.47 -30.36
CA ALA A 451 -9.72 11.49 -29.08
C ALA A 451 -8.30 10.90 -29.21
N LEU A 452 -8.14 9.75 -29.88
CA LEU A 452 -6.83 9.14 -30.14
C LEU A 452 -5.92 10.03 -30.97
N ARG A 453 -6.44 10.64 -32.06
CA ARG A 453 -5.66 11.57 -32.89
C ARG A 453 -5.17 12.78 -32.10
N LEU A 454 -6.05 13.37 -31.29
CA LEU A 454 -5.68 14.48 -30.42
C LEU A 454 -4.67 14.05 -29.34
N ALA A 455 -4.89 12.90 -28.69
CA ALA A 455 -3.97 12.33 -27.71
C ALA A 455 -2.56 12.12 -28.28
N VAL A 456 -2.44 11.54 -29.47
CA VAL A 456 -1.15 11.38 -30.17
C VAL A 456 -0.47 12.73 -30.42
N SER A 457 -1.23 13.73 -30.89
CA SER A 457 -0.67 15.07 -31.13
C SER A 457 -0.17 15.75 -29.84
N ILE A 458 -0.86 15.55 -28.71
CA ILE A 458 -0.43 16.03 -27.39
C ILE A 458 0.85 15.33 -26.95
N VAL A 459 0.97 14.01 -27.13
CA VAL A 459 2.19 13.26 -26.81
C VAL A 459 3.38 13.73 -27.66
N ASN A 460 3.16 14.04 -28.94
CA ASN A 460 4.21 14.61 -29.78
C ASN A 460 4.64 15.99 -29.27
N THR A 461 3.71 16.83 -28.82
CA THR A 461 4.03 18.10 -28.14
C THR A 461 4.87 17.87 -26.89
N MET A 462 4.51 16.89 -26.05
CA MET A 462 5.30 16.56 -24.86
C MET A 462 6.71 16.10 -25.21
N ARG A 463 6.86 15.27 -26.25
CA ARG A 463 8.17 14.80 -26.75
C ARG A 463 9.05 15.98 -27.20
N LEU A 464 8.48 16.92 -27.97
CA LEU A 464 9.19 18.11 -28.42
C LEU A 464 9.57 19.02 -27.24
N GLN A 465 8.65 19.26 -26.31
CA GLN A 465 8.91 20.07 -25.12
C GLN A 465 10.04 19.47 -24.27
N ARG A 466 10.04 18.15 -24.08
CA ARG A 466 11.12 17.44 -23.39
C ARG A 466 12.45 17.56 -24.13
N GLN A 467 12.46 17.44 -25.45
CA GLN A 467 13.69 17.59 -26.23
C GLN A 467 14.30 18.98 -26.03
N HIS A 468 13.49 20.04 -26.10
CA HIS A 468 13.95 21.40 -25.83
C HIS A 468 14.43 21.60 -24.38
N GLN A 469 13.75 21.00 -23.39
CA GLN A 469 14.21 21.00 -22.01
C GLN A 469 15.59 20.34 -21.89
N MET A 470 15.80 19.18 -22.51
CA MET A 470 17.09 18.49 -22.49
C MET A 470 18.20 19.29 -23.19
N GLU A 471 17.91 19.95 -24.31
CA GLU A 471 18.87 20.82 -25.00
C GLU A 471 19.28 22.01 -24.11
N SER A 472 18.32 22.63 -23.42
CA SER A 472 18.57 23.69 -22.43
C SER A 472 19.44 23.19 -21.27
N VAL A 473 19.13 22.02 -20.72
CA VAL A 473 19.92 21.39 -19.64
C VAL A 473 21.35 21.09 -20.10
N LYS A 474 21.54 20.60 -21.33
CA LYS A 474 22.88 20.35 -21.88
C LYS A 474 23.70 21.64 -21.97
N GLN A 475 23.08 22.76 -22.32
CA GLN A 475 23.75 24.07 -22.36
C GLN A 475 24.09 24.59 -20.96
N GLN A 476 23.20 24.38 -19.97
CA GLN A 476 23.36 24.88 -18.60
C GLN A 476 24.09 23.91 -17.65
N ARG A 477 24.51 22.72 -18.14
CA ARG A 477 25.05 21.63 -17.31
C ARG A 477 26.21 22.05 -16.40
N LYS A 478 27.15 22.87 -16.93
CA LYS A 478 28.31 23.33 -16.16
C LYS A 478 27.94 24.23 -14.98
N GLU A 479 26.92 25.07 -15.12
CA GLU A 479 26.46 25.97 -14.06
C GLU A 479 25.60 25.23 -13.02
N LEU A 480 24.74 24.32 -13.48
CA LEU A 480 23.87 23.51 -12.62
C LEU A 480 24.69 22.53 -11.75
N GLN A 481 25.75 21.93 -12.29
CA GLN A 481 26.67 21.05 -11.54
C GLN A 481 27.43 21.81 -10.43
N MET A 482 27.74 23.09 -10.61
CA MET A 482 28.44 23.90 -9.61
C MET A 482 27.53 24.32 -8.44
N LYS A 483 26.22 24.46 -8.67
CA LYS A 483 25.26 24.91 -7.65
C LYS A 483 24.58 23.77 -6.88
N GLY A 484 24.58 22.53 -7.40
CA GLY A 484 24.04 21.33 -6.73
C GLY A 484 22.52 21.33 -6.48
N SER A 485 21.83 22.45 -6.69
CA SER A 485 20.39 22.63 -6.51
C SER A 485 19.84 23.60 -7.55
N THR A 486 18.54 23.50 -7.82
CA THR A 486 17.82 24.36 -8.76
C THR A 486 16.64 25.03 -8.08
N THR A 487 16.28 26.25 -8.49
CA THR A 487 14.99 26.88 -8.14
C THR A 487 13.88 26.50 -9.12
N LEU A 488 14.24 25.78 -10.19
CA LEU A 488 13.34 25.39 -11.25
C LEU A 488 12.56 24.15 -10.82
N THR A 489 11.29 24.36 -10.50
CA THR A 489 10.34 23.29 -10.15
C THR A 489 9.07 23.49 -10.97
N ASN A 490 8.51 22.39 -11.49
CA ASN A 490 7.16 22.47 -12.05
C ASN A 490 6.19 22.64 -10.88
N LEU A 491 5.57 23.81 -10.82
CA LEU A 491 4.55 24.15 -9.82
C LEU A 491 3.28 23.31 -10.02
N GLU A 492 3.04 22.84 -11.25
CA GLU A 492 1.89 22.01 -11.62
C GLU A 492 2.33 20.55 -11.84
N GLY A 493 1.92 19.67 -10.93
CA GLY A 493 2.09 18.23 -11.05
C GLY A 493 1.02 17.61 -11.93
N TRP A 494 1.40 16.76 -12.89
CA TRP A 494 0.45 16.11 -13.79
C TRP A 494 -0.27 14.91 -13.16
N VAL A 495 0.43 14.13 -12.33
CA VAL A 495 -0.15 13.02 -11.56
C VAL A 495 -0.88 13.59 -10.35
N GLY A 496 -2.06 13.06 -10.01
CA GLY A 496 -2.91 13.58 -8.93
C GLY A 496 -3.67 14.86 -9.28
N HIS A 497 -3.45 15.42 -10.47
CA HIS A 497 -4.17 16.58 -10.95
C HIS A 497 -5.68 16.27 -11.09
N PRO A 498 -6.60 17.20 -10.81
CA PRO A 498 -8.03 16.89 -10.82
C PRO A 498 -8.64 16.57 -12.18
N LEU A 499 -8.00 17.01 -13.27
CA LEU A 499 -8.36 16.61 -14.65
C LEU A 499 -7.68 15.30 -15.10
N ASP A 500 -6.89 14.68 -14.22
CA ASP A 500 -6.15 13.42 -14.45
C ASP A 500 -5.57 13.28 -15.88
N PRO A 501 -4.67 14.19 -16.30
CA PRO A 501 -4.21 14.23 -17.68
C PRO A 501 -3.41 12.98 -18.09
N ILE A 502 -2.60 12.44 -17.17
CA ILE A 502 -1.79 11.24 -17.42
C ILE A 502 -2.70 10.01 -17.47
N GLY A 503 -3.60 9.85 -16.51
CA GLY A 503 -4.56 8.75 -16.54
C GLY A 503 -5.47 8.83 -17.77
N CYS A 504 -5.96 10.03 -18.14
CA CYS A 504 -6.76 10.24 -19.34
C CYS A 504 -6.06 9.73 -20.61
N LEU A 505 -4.80 10.12 -20.85
CA LEU A 505 -4.05 9.66 -22.02
C LEU A 505 -3.77 8.15 -21.95
N CYS A 506 -3.36 7.63 -20.78
CA CYS A 506 -3.10 6.20 -20.60
C CYS A 506 -4.35 5.37 -20.92
N TRP A 507 -5.50 5.71 -20.33
CA TRP A 507 -6.77 5.02 -20.58
C TRP A 507 -7.20 5.11 -22.05
N THR A 508 -7.06 6.28 -22.68
CA THR A 508 -7.40 6.45 -24.10
C THR A 508 -6.62 5.48 -24.99
N PHE A 509 -5.31 5.30 -24.72
CA PHE A 509 -4.47 4.39 -25.51
C PHE A 509 -4.67 2.91 -25.15
N LEU A 510 -4.94 2.60 -23.88
CA LEU A 510 -5.20 1.22 -23.44
C LEU A 510 -6.56 0.72 -23.94
N GLU A 511 -7.61 1.54 -23.92
CA GLU A 511 -8.92 1.20 -24.51
C GLU A 511 -8.79 0.84 -25.99
N ALA A 512 -7.98 1.61 -26.74
CA ALA A 512 -7.70 1.32 -28.14
C ALA A 512 -6.85 0.07 -28.37
N SER A 513 -6.26 -0.48 -27.31
CA SER A 513 -5.43 -1.68 -27.32
C SER A 513 -6.19 -2.94 -26.84
N LEU A 514 -7.48 -2.82 -26.51
CA LEU A 514 -8.34 -3.95 -26.16
C LEU A 514 -8.91 -4.65 -27.41
N PRO A 515 -9.13 -5.98 -27.37
CA PRO A 515 -9.83 -6.69 -28.42
C PRO A 515 -11.31 -6.23 -28.52
N GLU A 516 -11.85 -6.17 -29.74
CA GLU A 516 -13.19 -5.61 -30.03
C GLU A 516 -14.34 -6.27 -29.23
N ASP A 517 -14.20 -7.54 -28.81
CA ASP A 517 -15.20 -8.27 -28.01
C ASP A 517 -15.21 -7.88 -26.51
N GLU A 518 -14.14 -7.28 -25.98
CA GLU A 518 -14.04 -6.82 -24.58
C GLU A 518 -14.26 -5.30 -24.44
N GLY A 519 -14.23 -4.54 -25.54
CA GLY A 519 -14.32 -3.08 -25.57
C GLY A 519 -15.67 -2.47 -25.13
N LEU A 520 -16.64 -3.31 -24.76
CA LEU A 520 -17.93 -2.92 -24.20
C LEU A 520 -17.97 -2.99 -22.67
N SER A 521 -16.94 -3.56 -22.01
CA SER A 521 -16.83 -3.50 -20.54
C SER A 521 -16.16 -2.20 -20.13
N LEU A 522 -16.99 -1.22 -19.78
CA LEU A 522 -16.58 0.10 -19.32
C LEU A 522 -16.06 0.01 -17.87
N TYR A 523 -14.78 0.32 -17.70
CA TYR A 523 -14.01 0.54 -16.47
C TYR A 523 -13.33 -0.68 -15.80
N PRO A 524 -12.09 -0.51 -15.27
CA PRO A 524 -11.42 -1.55 -14.50
C PRO A 524 -12.10 -1.73 -13.14
N GLU A 525 -12.43 -2.97 -12.83
CA GLU A 525 -12.98 -3.37 -11.54
C GLU A 525 -12.04 -3.00 -10.39
N LEU A 526 -12.51 -2.08 -9.53
CA LEU A 526 -11.96 -1.89 -8.19
C LEU A 526 -12.55 -2.95 -7.26
N GLY A 527 -12.03 -4.19 -7.38
CA GLY A 527 -12.15 -5.24 -6.36
C GLY A 527 -12.87 -6.51 -6.80
N GLY A 528 -12.09 -7.50 -7.24
CA GLY A 528 -12.44 -8.89 -7.55
C GLY A 528 -11.22 -9.54 -8.24
N GLU A 529 -10.97 -10.84 -8.10
CA GLU A 529 -9.69 -11.47 -8.50
C GLU A 529 -9.27 -11.12 -9.94
N GLN A 530 -8.06 -10.55 -10.11
CA GLN A 530 -7.55 -10.03 -11.37
C GLN A 530 -7.46 -11.12 -12.44
N ARG A 531 -8.46 -11.18 -13.34
CA ARG A 531 -8.28 -11.79 -14.65
C ARG A 531 -7.29 -10.90 -15.42
N LYS A 532 -6.12 -11.44 -15.80
CA LYS A 532 -5.07 -10.67 -16.49
C LYS A 532 -5.59 -10.21 -17.86
N VAL A 533 -5.97 -8.94 -17.98
CA VAL A 533 -6.42 -8.32 -19.24
C VAL A 533 -5.28 -8.37 -20.25
N MET A 534 -5.53 -8.92 -21.44
CA MET A 534 -4.51 -9.07 -22.50
C MET A 534 -4.61 -7.93 -23.51
N TYR A 535 -3.74 -6.93 -23.37
CA TYR A 535 -3.62 -5.82 -24.32
C TYR A 535 -2.88 -6.22 -25.59
N GLN A 536 -3.33 -5.69 -26.73
CA GLN A 536 -2.75 -5.95 -28.05
C GLN A 536 -2.02 -4.71 -28.60
N HIS A 537 -0.98 -4.94 -29.40
CA HIS A 537 -0.25 -3.87 -30.07
C HIS A 537 -1.03 -3.37 -31.30
N VAL A 538 -1.80 -2.30 -31.13
CA VAL A 538 -2.48 -1.60 -32.23
C VAL A 538 -1.61 -0.46 -32.76
N PRO A 539 -1.25 -0.44 -34.07
CA PRO A 539 -0.33 0.55 -34.64
C PRO A 539 -0.95 1.95 -34.70
N VAL A 540 -0.13 2.97 -34.49
CA VAL A 540 -0.52 4.38 -34.62
C VAL A 540 -0.53 4.79 -36.10
N PRO A 541 -1.65 5.27 -36.66
CA PRO A 541 -1.74 5.70 -38.06
C PRO A 541 -0.71 6.80 -38.38
N GLY A 542 0.03 6.64 -39.49
CA GLY A 542 1.04 7.60 -39.94
C GLY A 542 2.39 7.53 -39.22
N SER A 543 2.59 6.60 -38.28
CA SER A 543 3.90 6.38 -37.66
C SER A 543 4.82 5.56 -38.58
N THR A 544 5.99 6.10 -38.91
CA THR A 544 7.03 5.42 -39.72
C THR A 544 7.86 4.43 -38.89
N SER A 545 7.69 4.40 -37.56
CA SER A 545 8.55 3.71 -36.60
C SER A 545 7.92 2.49 -35.91
N GLY A 546 6.75 2.02 -36.37
CA GLY A 546 6.08 0.85 -35.77
C GLY A 546 5.56 1.10 -34.34
N GLU A 547 5.28 2.36 -33.99
CA GLU A 547 4.69 2.73 -32.70
C GLU A 547 3.27 2.14 -32.56
N SER A 548 2.95 1.69 -31.35
CA SER A 548 1.61 1.21 -30.99
C SER A 548 1.01 2.03 -29.86
N TYR A 549 -0.32 2.09 -29.77
CA TYR A 549 -1.01 2.78 -28.67
C TYR A 549 -0.57 2.25 -27.29
N LEU A 550 -0.40 0.94 -27.15
CA LEU A 550 0.13 0.33 -25.92
C LEU A 550 1.52 0.88 -25.52
N CYS A 551 2.40 1.13 -26.50
CA CYS A 551 3.70 1.76 -26.25
C CYS A 551 3.55 3.23 -25.81
N LEU A 552 2.62 3.97 -26.41
CA LEU A 552 2.34 5.36 -26.02
C LEU A 552 1.75 5.45 -24.61
N ALA A 553 0.91 4.49 -24.21
CA ALA A 553 0.38 4.40 -22.85
C ALA A 553 1.51 4.27 -21.82
N LEU A 554 2.44 3.33 -22.03
CA LEU A 554 3.61 3.15 -21.18
C LEU A 554 4.50 4.41 -21.16
N GLU A 555 4.75 4.99 -22.35
CA GLU A 555 5.56 6.20 -22.46
C GLU A 555 4.97 7.36 -21.65
N VAL A 556 3.68 7.66 -21.82
CA VAL A 556 3.00 8.75 -21.11
C VAL A 556 2.95 8.53 -19.60
N ALA A 557 2.67 7.29 -19.16
CA ALA A 557 2.72 6.95 -17.75
C ALA A 557 4.09 7.25 -17.14
N LEU A 558 5.17 6.84 -17.81
CA LEU A 558 6.55 7.12 -17.38
C LEU A 558 6.90 8.61 -17.47
N MET A 559 6.36 9.34 -18.45
CA MET A 559 6.51 10.80 -18.54
C MET A 559 5.90 11.49 -17.32
N GLY A 560 4.71 11.07 -16.90
CA GLY A 560 3.99 11.62 -15.75
C GLY A 560 4.64 11.30 -14.42
N LEU A 561 4.93 10.01 -14.17
CA LEU A 561 5.57 9.55 -12.94
C LEU A 561 6.97 10.14 -12.78
N GLY A 562 7.71 10.29 -13.89
CA GLY A 562 9.07 10.82 -13.91
C GLY A 562 9.18 12.35 -13.92
N GLN A 563 8.07 13.09 -13.84
CA GLN A 563 8.08 14.57 -13.81
C GLN A 563 8.63 15.08 -12.46
N GLN A 564 9.61 16.01 -12.49
CA GLN A 564 9.97 16.79 -11.31
C GLN A 564 8.81 17.75 -10.98
N ARG A 565 8.27 17.69 -9.77
CA ARG A 565 7.13 18.52 -9.32
C ARG A 565 7.21 18.84 -7.83
N ALA A 566 6.58 19.95 -7.43
CA ALA A 566 6.39 20.28 -6.02
C ALA A 566 5.30 19.40 -5.38
N MET A 567 5.44 19.11 -4.08
CA MET A 567 4.38 18.43 -3.32
C MET A 567 3.17 19.38 -3.19
N PRO A 568 1.95 18.95 -3.50
CA PRO A 568 0.77 19.81 -3.39
C PRO A 568 0.49 20.18 -1.92
N GLU A 569 -0.10 21.36 -1.73
CA GLU A 569 -0.52 21.83 -0.41
C GLU A 569 -1.80 21.12 0.05
N GLY A 570 -1.83 20.73 1.32
CA GLY A 570 -3.00 20.11 1.94
C GLY A 570 -3.04 18.58 1.82
N LEU A 571 -3.47 17.94 2.91
CA LEU A 571 -3.37 16.49 3.12
C LEU A 571 -4.13 15.65 2.07
N TYR A 572 -5.32 16.10 1.68
CA TYR A 572 -6.12 15.41 0.66
C TYR A 572 -5.44 15.43 -0.70
N ALA A 573 -4.85 16.56 -1.11
CA ALA A 573 -4.16 16.65 -2.39
C ALA A 573 -2.89 15.78 -2.41
N GLN A 574 -2.21 15.69 -1.26
CA GLN A 574 -1.06 14.80 -1.08
C GLN A 574 -1.45 13.32 -1.13
N ASP A 575 -2.50 12.91 -0.42
CA ASP A 575 -3.02 11.54 -0.45
C ASP A 575 -3.55 11.17 -1.85
N LYS A 576 -4.27 12.08 -2.51
CA LYS A 576 -4.72 11.91 -3.90
C LYS A 576 -3.55 11.71 -4.85
N LEU A 577 -2.49 12.51 -4.73
CA LEU A 577 -1.28 12.36 -5.53
C LEU A 577 -0.69 10.95 -5.37
N VAL A 578 -0.49 10.50 -4.13
CA VAL A 578 0.09 9.18 -3.84
C VAL A 578 -0.80 8.07 -4.40
N ARG A 579 -2.11 8.12 -4.17
CA ARG A 579 -3.06 7.13 -4.71
C ARG A 579 -3.08 7.11 -6.23
N SER A 580 -2.99 8.27 -6.88
CA SER A 580 -2.90 8.36 -8.34
C SER A 580 -1.59 7.76 -8.86
N GLU A 581 -0.46 7.97 -8.18
CA GLU A 581 0.80 7.30 -8.52
C GLU A 581 0.70 5.79 -8.37
N GLU A 582 0.16 5.31 -7.25
CA GLU A 582 -0.05 3.88 -7.01
C GLU A 582 -0.97 3.25 -8.05
N HIS A 583 -2.03 3.96 -8.46
CA HIS A 583 -2.94 3.50 -9.49
C HIS A 583 -2.23 3.35 -10.84
N ILE A 584 -1.42 4.32 -11.25
CA ILE A 584 -0.65 4.24 -12.50
C ILE A 584 0.41 3.14 -12.40
N ILE A 585 1.13 3.02 -11.29
CA ILE A 585 2.12 1.95 -11.08
C ILE A 585 1.45 0.56 -11.11
N GLY A 586 0.31 0.42 -10.45
CA GLY A 586 -0.50 -0.79 -10.47
C GLY A 586 -0.95 -1.14 -11.89
N LEU A 587 -1.43 -0.16 -12.65
CA LEU A 587 -1.79 -0.30 -14.06
C LEU A 587 -0.60 -0.79 -14.89
N LEU A 588 0.58 -0.18 -14.73
CA LEU A 588 1.80 -0.63 -15.41
C LEU A 588 2.22 -2.05 -15.02
N GLY A 589 1.96 -2.45 -13.77
CA GLY A 589 2.19 -3.82 -13.29
C GLY A 589 1.30 -4.88 -13.93
N THR A 590 0.17 -4.49 -14.53
CA THR A 590 -0.70 -5.42 -15.28
C THR A 590 -0.22 -5.70 -16.69
N LEU A 591 0.64 -4.83 -17.25
CA LEU A 591 1.12 -4.95 -18.62
C LEU A 591 2.10 -6.11 -18.77
N ASP A 592 1.94 -6.91 -19.82
CA ASP A 592 2.88 -7.98 -20.14
C ASP A 592 4.10 -7.39 -20.86
N MET A 593 5.25 -7.40 -20.18
CA MET A 593 6.47 -6.72 -20.63
C MET A 593 7.15 -7.47 -21.79
N GLY A 594 6.61 -7.34 -23.00
CA GLY A 594 7.23 -7.80 -24.24
C GLY A 594 8.41 -6.91 -24.68
N GLU A 595 9.15 -7.37 -25.70
CA GLU A 595 10.38 -6.69 -26.19
C GLU A 595 10.15 -5.22 -26.55
N ARG A 596 9.04 -4.90 -27.23
CA ARG A 596 8.70 -3.52 -27.63
C ARG A 596 8.50 -2.60 -26.42
N LEU A 597 7.81 -3.07 -25.38
CA LEU A 597 7.59 -2.29 -24.16
C LEU A 597 8.89 -2.12 -23.35
N ILE A 598 9.74 -3.15 -23.32
CA ILE A 598 11.07 -3.07 -22.72
C ILE A 598 11.93 -2.01 -23.43
N GLN A 599 11.89 -1.94 -24.77
CA GLN A 599 12.60 -0.91 -25.53
C GLN A 599 12.11 0.51 -25.17
N VAL A 600 10.79 0.70 -25.05
CA VAL A 600 10.21 1.99 -24.61
C VAL A 600 10.67 2.31 -23.18
N LEU A 601 10.60 1.35 -22.26
CA LEU A 601 11.03 1.53 -20.87
C LEU A 601 12.52 1.96 -20.80
N ARG A 602 13.40 1.28 -21.55
CA ARG A 602 14.83 1.64 -21.62
C ARG A 602 15.03 3.05 -22.16
N LYS A 603 14.35 3.39 -23.26
CA LYS A 603 14.41 4.73 -23.85
C LYS A 603 13.95 5.80 -22.86
N GLN A 604 12.82 5.59 -22.19
CA GLN A 604 12.30 6.54 -21.20
C GLN A 604 13.20 6.65 -19.97
N ALA A 605 13.77 5.54 -19.48
CA ALA A 605 14.70 5.57 -18.36
C ALA A 605 15.93 6.45 -18.65
N VAL A 606 16.53 6.34 -19.84
CA VAL A 606 17.64 7.21 -20.26
C VAL A 606 17.20 8.68 -20.30
N LEU A 607 16.04 8.97 -20.91
CA LEU A 607 15.53 10.34 -20.99
C LEU A 607 15.23 10.95 -19.61
N LEU A 608 14.78 10.15 -18.64
CA LEU A 608 14.54 10.61 -17.27
C LEU A 608 15.84 10.90 -16.53
N LEU A 609 16.85 10.04 -16.66
CA LEU A 609 18.18 10.27 -16.06
C LEU A 609 18.86 11.51 -16.65
N GLU A 610 18.72 11.75 -17.96
CA GLU A 610 19.28 12.92 -18.64
C GLU A 610 18.41 14.19 -18.52
N GLY A 611 17.23 14.10 -17.91
CA GLY A 611 16.24 15.18 -17.89
C GLY A 611 16.57 16.38 -16.99
N GLY A 612 17.66 16.30 -16.22
CA GLY A 612 18.11 17.37 -15.31
C GLY A 612 17.02 17.85 -14.35
N PRO A 613 16.84 19.17 -14.13
CA PRO A 613 15.88 19.73 -13.16
C PRO A 613 14.41 19.51 -13.52
N TYR A 614 14.10 18.99 -14.72
CA TYR A 614 12.73 18.72 -15.16
C TYR A 614 12.29 17.29 -14.88
N SER A 615 13.23 16.37 -14.58
CA SER A 615 12.94 14.98 -14.27
C SER A 615 13.15 14.68 -12.78
N GLY A 616 12.28 13.85 -12.24
CA GLY A 616 12.39 13.33 -10.88
C GLY A 616 13.61 12.45 -10.63
N PHE A 617 14.30 12.03 -11.69
CA PHE A 617 15.49 11.17 -11.68
C PHE A 617 16.76 11.86 -12.22
N GLY A 618 16.72 13.16 -12.54
CA GLY A 618 17.85 13.87 -13.15
C GLY A 618 18.94 14.34 -12.16
N GLU A 619 20.12 14.69 -12.68
CA GLU A 619 21.34 15.05 -11.91
C GLU A 619 21.26 16.33 -11.04
N VAL A 620 20.13 17.05 -10.97
CA VAL A 620 19.93 18.24 -10.11
C VAL A 620 18.47 18.32 -9.67
N ILE A 621 18.23 18.35 -8.36
CA ILE A 621 16.89 18.24 -7.77
C ILE A 621 16.51 19.56 -7.08
N TYR A 622 15.22 19.93 -7.14
CA TYR A 622 14.68 21.05 -6.37
C TYR A 622 14.74 20.75 -4.85
N PRO A 623 15.33 21.61 -4.01
CA PRO A 623 15.61 21.32 -2.59
C PRO A 623 14.36 21.17 -1.72
N MET A 624 13.19 21.60 -2.18
CA MET A 624 11.92 21.44 -1.44
C MET A 624 11.19 20.11 -1.75
N ARG A 625 11.90 19.07 -2.20
CA ARG A 625 11.46 17.70 -1.91
C ARG A 625 11.68 17.50 -0.42
N LEU A 626 10.63 17.09 0.30
CA LEU A 626 10.67 16.51 1.64
C LEU A 626 12.01 16.68 2.39
N PRO A 627 12.11 17.51 3.44
CA PRO A 627 13.26 17.48 4.34
C PRO A 627 13.23 16.15 5.11
N VAL A 628 13.56 15.06 4.43
CA VAL A 628 13.96 13.80 5.02
C VAL A 628 15.47 13.79 4.78
N LEU A 629 16.15 14.45 5.71
CA LEU A 629 17.61 14.56 5.82
C LEU A 629 18.33 15.50 4.83
N GLU A 630 17.99 16.79 4.81
CA GLU A 630 19.10 17.75 4.95
C GLU A 630 19.57 17.63 6.40
N SER A 631 20.85 17.31 6.56
CA SER A 631 21.58 17.21 7.82
C SER A 631 21.07 18.18 8.87
N ILE A 632 20.75 17.66 10.06
CA ILE A 632 20.79 18.43 11.31
C ILE A 632 21.99 19.38 11.22
N LEU A 633 21.72 20.68 11.15
CA LEU A 633 22.72 21.74 11.29
C LEU A 633 23.66 21.37 12.45
N PRO A 634 24.98 21.56 12.33
CA PRO A 634 25.88 21.35 13.47
C PRO A 634 25.38 22.17 14.68
N PRO A 635 25.58 21.68 15.92
CA PRO A 635 24.88 22.14 17.12
C PRO A 635 25.32 23.53 17.65
N HIS A 636 25.59 24.49 16.77
CA HIS A 636 26.09 25.82 17.11
C HIS A 636 25.39 26.92 16.31
N SER A 637 24.10 27.13 16.55
CA SER A 637 23.46 28.42 16.33
C SER A 637 22.22 28.51 17.22
N SER A 638 22.44 28.96 18.44
CA SER A 638 21.40 29.34 19.40
C SER A 638 20.76 30.64 18.93
N ASP A 639 19.64 30.57 18.22
CA ASP A 639 18.61 31.62 18.15
C ASP A 639 17.34 31.01 17.54
N ILE A 640 16.42 30.56 18.40
CA ILE A 640 15.10 30.05 18.00
C ILE A 640 14.04 31.07 18.43
N LEU A 641 13.43 31.75 17.46
CA LEU A 641 12.14 32.43 17.63
C LEU A 641 10.97 31.43 17.47
N PRO A 642 9.83 31.63 18.13
CA PRO A 642 8.72 30.68 18.13
C PRO A 642 7.89 30.79 16.84
N LEU A 643 8.15 29.91 15.87
CA LEU A 643 7.42 29.81 14.59
C LEU A 643 6.76 28.43 14.43
N ASP A 644 6.04 27.95 15.44
CA ASP A 644 5.67 26.52 15.56
C ASP A 644 4.29 26.13 14.97
N SER A 645 3.40 27.06 14.65
CA SER A 645 2.00 26.70 14.28
C SER A 645 1.71 26.68 12.76
N MET A 646 2.48 27.41 11.93
CA MET A 646 2.23 27.48 10.47
C MET A 646 3.10 26.54 9.61
N LEU A 647 4.05 25.85 10.21
CA LEU A 647 4.94 24.93 9.48
C LEU A 647 4.44 23.49 9.48
N THR A 648 3.66 23.08 10.48
CA THR A 648 3.11 21.71 10.61
C THR A 648 2.09 21.34 9.53
N SER A 649 1.46 22.32 8.86
CA SER A 649 0.55 22.08 7.72
C SER A 649 1.26 21.93 6.37
N ARG A 650 2.55 22.29 6.30
CA ARG A 650 3.36 22.25 5.06
C ARG A 650 4.24 21.00 4.94
N PHE A 651 4.34 20.20 6.01
CA PHE A 651 5.13 18.97 5.99
C PHE A 651 4.26 17.74 5.70
N PRO A 652 4.75 16.78 4.91
CA PRO A 652 4.07 15.51 4.68
C PRO A 652 3.95 14.73 5.99
N ARG A 653 2.78 14.12 6.22
CA ARG A 653 2.53 13.31 7.43
C ARG A 653 3.47 12.11 7.51
N TRP A 654 3.66 11.62 8.73
CA TRP A 654 4.33 10.35 9.05
C TRP A 654 3.87 9.16 8.19
N PHE A 655 2.60 9.10 7.77
CA PHE A 655 2.09 8.03 6.89
C PHE A 655 2.71 8.08 5.48
N ILE A 656 2.84 9.28 4.90
CA ILE A 656 3.50 9.48 3.60
C ILE A 656 4.98 9.14 3.70
N LEU A 657 5.62 9.50 4.82
CA LEU A 657 7.00 9.11 5.10
C LEU A 657 7.18 7.59 5.17
N GLY A 658 6.32 6.88 5.92
CA GLY A 658 6.37 5.43 6.00
C GLY A 658 6.12 4.74 4.65
N HIS A 659 5.23 5.28 3.82
CA HIS A 659 5.02 4.80 2.45
C HIS A 659 6.28 4.98 1.59
N LEU A 660 6.85 6.18 1.57
CA LEU A 660 8.07 6.48 0.82
C LEU A 660 9.24 5.60 1.25
N GLU A 661 9.46 5.43 2.55
CA GLU A 661 10.48 4.54 3.09
C GLU A 661 10.26 3.08 2.63
N THR A 662 9.01 2.62 2.61
CA THR A 662 8.66 1.28 2.10
C THR A 662 8.98 1.14 0.61
N ARG A 663 8.66 2.15 -0.21
CA ARG A 663 9.00 2.16 -1.64
C ARG A 663 10.51 2.23 -1.89
N GLN A 664 11.24 3.02 -1.11
CA GLN A 664 12.71 3.05 -1.15
C GLN A 664 13.31 1.68 -0.81
N CYS A 665 12.73 0.99 0.18
CA CYS A 665 13.11 -0.38 0.52
C CYS A 665 12.82 -1.36 -0.64
N GLU A 666 11.67 -1.27 -1.32
CA GLU A 666 11.37 -2.12 -2.48
C GLU A 666 12.35 -1.87 -3.64
N LEU A 667 12.65 -0.60 -3.94
CA LEU A 667 13.64 -0.23 -4.95
C LEU A 667 15.03 -0.76 -4.61
N ALA A 668 15.49 -0.56 -3.37
CA ALA A 668 16.76 -1.07 -2.89
C ALA A 668 16.86 -2.60 -3.00
N SER A 669 15.79 -3.33 -2.70
CA SER A 669 15.73 -4.79 -2.85
C SER A 669 15.87 -5.23 -4.31
N ALA A 670 15.20 -4.54 -5.23
CA ALA A 670 15.34 -4.77 -6.67
C ALA A 670 16.74 -4.44 -7.19
N MET A 671 17.36 -3.34 -6.73
CA MET A 671 18.73 -2.97 -7.06
C MET A 671 19.74 -4.02 -6.56
N LEU A 672 19.57 -4.54 -5.34
CA LEU A 672 20.42 -5.62 -4.83
C LEU A 672 20.28 -6.92 -5.64
N THR A 673 19.05 -7.26 -6.03
CA THR A 673 18.76 -8.46 -6.82
C THR A 673 19.35 -8.35 -8.23
N THR A 674 19.26 -7.17 -8.86
CA THR A 674 19.80 -6.92 -10.20
C THR A 674 21.33 -6.80 -10.20
N ALA A 675 21.93 -6.29 -9.12
CA ALA A 675 23.37 -6.21 -8.96
C ALA A 675 24.06 -7.54 -8.65
N LYS A 676 23.29 -8.61 -8.46
CA LYS A 676 23.81 -9.97 -8.25
C LYS A 676 24.82 -10.34 -9.35
N GLY A 677 26.05 -10.65 -8.95
CA GLY A 677 27.15 -11.00 -9.84
C GLY A 677 28.09 -9.84 -10.23
N ASP A 678 27.77 -8.58 -9.87
CA ASP A 678 28.70 -7.44 -10.02
C ASP A 678 29.06 -6.85 -8.63
N PRO A 679 30.25 -7.16 -8.10
CA PRO A 679 30.65 -6.72 -6.77
C PRO A 679 30.80 -5.19 -6.66
N LYS A 680 31.19 -4.51 -7.74
CA LYS A 680 31.37 -3.05 -7.71
C LYS A 680 30.04 -2.35 -7.63
N TRP A 681 29.07 -2.84 -8.40
CA TRP A 681 27.73 -2.26 -8.37
C TRP A 681 27.03 -2.56 -7.04
N LEU A 682 27.17 -3.79 -6.53
CA LEU A 682 26.66 -4.19 -5.22
C LEU A 682 27.15 -3.29 -4.07
N HIS A 683 28.45 -2.98 -4.00
CA HIS A 683 28.98 -2.05 -2.99
C HIS A 683 28.45 -0.63 -3.17
N THR A 684 28.21 -0.20 -4.40
CA THR A 684 27.61 1.11 -4.69
C THR A 684 26.17 1.18 -4.18
N VAL A 685 25.38 0.13 -4.44
CA VAL A 685 24.00 0.01 -3.95
C VAL A 685 23.97 -0.04 -2.43
N LEU A 686 24.88 -0.78 -1.81
CA LEU A 686 25.01 -0.84 -0.35
C LEU A 686 25.31 0.54 0.25
N ALA A 687 26.28 1.28 -0.30
CA ALA A 687 26.59 2.63 0.16
C ALA A 687 25.37 3.56 0.07
N SER A 688 24.62 3.48 -1.02
CA SER A 688 23.36 4.23 -1.20
C SER A 688 22.30 3.84 -0.17
N ILE A 689 22.12 2.55 0.13
CA ILE A 689 21.18 2.07 1.14
C ILE A 689 21.55 2.60 2.52
N GLN A 690 22.83 2.52 2.89
CA GLN A 690 23.34 2.98 4.17
C GLN A 690 23.17 4.49 4.36
N GLN A 691 23.23 5.27 3.28
CA GLN A 691 23.07 6.72 3.30
C GLN A 691 21.61 7.17 3.39
N HIS A 692 20.67 6.46 2.76
CA HIS A 692 19.30 6.95 2.56
C HIS A 692 18.21 6.20 3.33
N ILE A 693 18.48 4.99 3.83
CA ILE A 693 17.49 4.21 4.58
C ILE A 693 17.85 4.23 6.06
N HIS A 694 17.02 4.89 6.87
CA HIS A 694 17.26 5.08 8.31
C HIS A 694 16.35 4.25 9.21
N SER A 695 15.33 3.58 8.67
CA SER A 695 14.44 2.71 9.43
C SER A 695 15.10 1.36 9.70
N PRO A 696 15.35 0.97 10.97
CA PRO A 696 15.97 -0.32 11.28
C PRO A 696 15.13 -1.52 10.82
N ALA A 697 13.80 -1.38 10.80
CA ALA A 697 12.89 -2.43 10.34
C ALA A 697 13.00 -2.69 8.83
N LEU A 698 13.15 -1.63 8.03
CA LEU A 698 13.28 -1.74 6.58
C LEU A 698 14.69 -2.19 6.17
N LEU A 699 15.74 -1.69 6.84
CA LEU A 699 17.09 -2.23 6.68
C LEU A 699 17.16 -3.72 7.01
N PHE A 700 16.45 -4.16 8.05
CA PHE A 700 16.38 -5.58 8.40
C PHE A 700 15.64 -6.39 7.33
N LYS A 701 14.53 -5.88 6.80
CA LYS A 701 13.82 -6.50 5.67
C LYS A 701 14.73 -6.65 4.45
N LEU A 702 15.48 -5.60 4.09
CA LEU A 702 16.47 -5.63 3.01
C LEU A 702 17.56 -6.68 3.24
N ALA A 703 18.08 -6.75 4.46
CA ALA A 703 19.07 -7.76 4.83
C ALA A 703 18.50 -9.18 4.62
N GLN A 704 17.23 -9.42 5.01
CA GLN A 704 16.54 -10.69 4.82
C GLN A 704 16.31 -11.02 3.34
N ASP A 705 15.86 -10.05 2.54
CA ASP A 705 15.60 -10.25 1.11
C ASP A 705 16.92 -10.53 0.35
N ALA A 706 17.99 -9.79 0.66
CA ALA A 706 19.32 -10.04 0.11
C ALA A 706 19.85 -11.44 0.46
N CYS A 707 19.66 -11.88 1.71
CA CYS A 707 20.05 -13.23 2.17
C CYS A 707 19.31 -14.32 1.38
N LYS A 708 17.98 -14.20 1.24
CA LYS A 708 17.16 -15.14 0.46
C LYS A 708 17.62 -15.22 -1.00
N THR A 709 17.91 -14.09 -1.63
CA THR A 709 18.41 -14.02 -3.01
C THR A 709 19.81 -14.61 -3.16
N ALA A 710 20.62 -14.54 -2.10
CA ALA A 710 21.95 -15.10 -2.05
C ALA A 710 21.97 -16.62 -1.83
N THR A 711 20.94 -17.19 -1.18
CA THR A 711 20.84 -18.64 -0.87
C THR A 711 19.66 -19.33 -1.60
N PRO A 712 19.71 -19.47 -2.94
CA PRO A 712 18.67 -20.18 -3.68
C PRO A 712 18.68 -21.69 -3.36
N PRO A 713 17.52 -22.39 -3.38
CA PRO A 713 17.43 -23.80 -2.97
C PRO A 713 18.21 -24.79 -3.84
N ASN A 714 18.56 -24.41 -5.08
CA ASN A 714 19.19 -25.28 -6.08
C ASN A 714 20.56 -24.77 -6.59
N ALA A 715 21.20 -23.78 -5.95
CA ALA A 715 22.52 -23.30 -6.36
C ALA A 715 23.42 -22.95 -5.17
N GLN A 716 24.73 -22.85 -5.44
CA GLN A 716 25.70 -22.43 -4.43
C GLN A 716 25.39 -21.00 -3.95
N PRO A 717 25.60 -20.70 -2.66
CA PRO A 717 25.34 -19.39 -2.10
C PRO A 717 26.27 -18.32 -2.68
N ASP A 718 25.72 -17.16 -3.01
CA ASP A 718 26.50 -16.01 -3.43
C ASP A 718 27.15 -15.35 -2.20
N THR A 719 28.44 -15.62 -1.99
CA THR A 719 29.20 -15.12 -0.84
C THR A 719 29.28 -13.59 -0.80
N THR A 720 29.27 -12.91 -1.96
CA THR A 720 29.34 -11.44 -2.03
C THR A 720 28.05 -10.81 -1.54
N LEU A 721 26.91 -11.31 -2.01
CA LEU A 721 25.58 -10.83 -1.60
C LEU A 721 25.26 -11.22 -0.15
N LEU A 722 25.72 -12.39 0.30
CA LEU A 722 25.64 -12.77 1.72
C LEU A 722 26.42 -11.82 2.63
N ASN A 723 27.64 -11.43 2.25
CA ASN A 723 28.42 -10.46 3.03
C ASN A 723 27.71 -9.10 3.14
N ILE A 724 27.06 -8.64 2.07
CA ILE A 724 26.26 -7.41 2.06
C ILE A 724 25.03 -7.55 2.97
N SER A 725 24.34 -8.69 2.91
CA SER A 725 23.23 -9.01 3.81
C SER A 725 23.66 -8.98 5.28
N LEU A 726 24.82 -9.57 5.60
CA LEU A 726 25.39 -9.52 6.94
C LEU A 726 25.73 -8.09 7.35
N GLU A 727 26.33 -7.27 6.47
CA GLU A 727 26.69 -5.89 6.76
C GLU A 727 25.46 -5.02 7.08
N LEU A 728 24.38 -5.14 6.30
CA LEU A 728 23.10 -4.49 6.59
C LEU A 728 22.53 -4.95 7.94
N GLY A 729 22.58 -6.26 8.22
CA GLY A 729 22.16 -6.81 9.50
C GLY A 729 22.97 -6.27 10.68
N LEU A 730 24.29 -6.10 10.52
CA LEU A 730 25.18 -5.53 11.53
C LEU A 730 24.86 -4.06 11.80
N GLN A 731 24.52 -3.28 10.76
CA GLN A 731 24.05 -1.90 10.94
C GLN A 731 22.76 -1.85 11.76
N VAL A 732 21.79 -2.72 11.47
CA VAL A 732 20.55 -2.81 12.26
C VAL A 732 20.85 -3.11 13.73
N MET A 733 21.81 -3.99 14.01
CA MET A 733 22.21 -4.31 15.39
C MET A 733 22.76 -3.10 16.14
N ARG A 734 23.59 -2.29 15.46
CA ARG A 734 24.15 -1.03 16.02
C ARG A 734 23.03 -0.02 16.30
N MET A 735 22.10 0.16 15.37
CA MET A 735 20.99 1.11 15.51
C MET A 735 20.01 0.73 16.61
N THR A 736 19.82 -0.57 16.83
CA THR A 736 18.82 -1.08 17.78
C THR A 736 19.37 -1.40 19.17
N LEU A 737 20.67 -1.16 19.42
CA LEU A 737 21.34 -1.56 20.67
C LEU A 737 20.74 -0.88 21.91
N THR A 738 20.27 0.36 21.76
CA THR A 738 19.70 1.17 22.85
C THR A 738 18.17 1.24 22.83
N THR A 739 17.52 0.70 21.79
CA THR A 739 16.06 0.76 21.62
C THR A 739 15.39 -0.57 21.98
N LEU A 740 14.40 -0.50 22.88
CA LEU A 740 13.63 -1.66 23.35
C LEU A 740 12.60 -2.08 22.28
N THR A 741 13.05 -2.79 21.24
CA THR A 741 12.15 -3.39 20.25
C THR A 741 11.85 -4.84 20.60
N TRP A 742 10.56 -5.22 20.62
CA TRP A 742 10.13 -6.59 20.94
C TRP A 742 10.66 -7.66 19.96
N ARG A 743 11.07 -7.26 18.75
CA ARG A 743 11.66 -8.12 17.71
C ARG A 743 13.18 -8.28 17.77
N ARG A 744 13.89 -7.56 18.65
CA ARG A 744 15.37 -7.55 18.66
C ARG A 744 15.98 -8.94 18.80
N ARG A 745 15.43 -9.80 19.67
CA ARG A 745 15.90 -11.18 19.85
C ARG A 745 15.80 -12.01 18.57
N GLU A 746 14.76 -11.82 17.76
CA GLU A 746 14.60 -12.50 16.47
C GLU A 746 15.64 -12.02 15.46
N MET A 747 15.89 -10.71 15.43
CA MET A 747 16.92 -10.12 14.56
C MET A 747 18.32 -10.64 14.90
N VAL A 748 18.65 -10.78 16.19
CA VAL A 748 19.92 -11.36 16.64
C VAL A 748 20.05 -12.83 16.19
N ARG A 749 19.00 -13.64 16.36
CA ARG A 749 19.01 -15.05 15.89
C ARG A 749 19.20 -15.14 14.38
N TRP A 750 18.49 -14.31 13.63
CA TRP A 750 18.62 -14.26 12.18
C TRP A 750 20.03 -13.86 11.74
N LEU A 751 20.65 -12.87 12.40
CA LEU A 751 22.00 -12.43 12.07
C LEU A 751 23.03 -13.56 12.25
N VAL A 752 22.93 -14.32 13.34
CA VAL A 752 23.81 -15.47 13.60
C VAL A 752 23.58 -16.57 12.55
N SER A 753 22.34 -16.80 12.14
CA SER A 753 22.03 -17.71 11.03
C SER A 753 22.68 -17.24 9.73
N CYS A 754 22.59 -15.96 9.38
CA CYS A 754 23.21 -15.39 8.18
C CYS A 754 24.75 -15.52 8.22
N ALA A 755 25.37 -15.19 9.37
CA ALA A 755 26.80 -15.38 9.56
C ALA A 755 27.25 -16.85 9.47
N THR A 756 26.38 -17.80 9.85
CA THR A 756 26.64 -19.24 9.72
C THR A 756 26.72 -19.67 8.26
N GLU A 757 25.89 -19.10 7.37
CA GLU A 757 25.94 -19.37 5.92
C GLU A 757 27.20 -18.79 5.25
N ILE A 758 27.83 -17.75 5.85
CA ILE A 758 29.08 -17.16 5.35
C ILE A 758 30.31 -17.98 5.81
N GLY A 759 30.33 -18.39 7.08
CA GLY A 759 31.34 -19.29 7.64
C GLY A 759 31.92 -18.86 8.99
N ALA A 760 32.85 -19.68 9.51
CA ALA A 760 33.44 -19.52 10.86
C ALA A 760 34.00 -18.12 11.13
N GLN A 761 34.69 -17.51 10.16
CA GLN A 761 35.32 -16.21 10.35
C GLN A 761 34.30 -15.09 10.59
N ALA A 762 33.13 -15.15 9.96
CA ALA A 762 32.06 -14.19 10.20
C ALA A 762 31.52 -14.32 11.64
N LEU A 763 31.33 -15.54 12.13
CA LEU A 763 30.92 -15.82 13.51
C LEU A 763 31.96 -15.33 14.53
N ILE A 764 33.25 -15.53 14.27
CA ILE A 764 34.32 -15.00 15.13
C ILE A 764 34.30 -13.48 15.15
N ASN A 765 34.16 -12.83 13.99
CA ASN A 765 34.16 -11.36 13.89
C ASN A 765 32.98 -10.71 14.64
N ILE A 766 31.77 -11.30 14.58
CA ILE A 766 30.62 -10.77 15.34
C ILE A 766 30.77 -11.00 16.85
N MET A 767 31.39 -12.11 17.27
CA MET A 767 31.68 -12.38 18.68
C MET A 767 32.78 -11.46 19.22
N GLN A 768 33.83 -11.16 18.45
CA GLN A 768 34.87 -10.22 18.88
C GLN A 768 34.34 -8.79 19.03
N ASN A 769 33.40 -8.37 18.18
CA ASN A 769 32.81 -7.03 18.19
C ASN A 769 31.48 -6.94 18.96
N TRP A 770 31.21 -7.88 19.87
CA TRP A 770 29.90 -8.02 20.53
C TRP A 770 29.46 -6.74 21.27
N TYR A 771 30.40 -5.96 21.82
CA TYR A 771 30.13 -4.77 22.63
C TYR A 771 29.42 -3.65 21.84
N ALA A 772 29.57 -3.61 20.52
CA ALA A 772 28.95 -2.62 19.64
C ALA A 772 27.66 -3.13 18.98
N LEU A 773 27.32 -4.42 19.14
CA LEU A 773 26.25 -5.09 18.39
C LEU A 773 25.16 -5.65 19.30
N PHE A 774 25.53 -6.19 20.46
CA PHE A 774 24.65 -6.95 21.33
C PHE A 774 24.69 -6.46 22.77
N THR A 775 23.57 -6.62 23.47
CA THR A 775 23.58 -6.53 24.93
C THR A 775 24.33 -7.73 25.51
N PRO A 776 24.91 -7.63 26.73
CA PRO A 776 25.62 -8.74 27.36
C PRO A 776 24.79 -10.04 27.42
N ILE A 777 23.48 -9.92 27.67
CA ILE A 777 22.56 -11.05 27.73
C ILE A 777 22.32 -11.68 26.35
N GLU A 778 22.16 -10.88 25.29
CA GLU A 778 21.97 -11.38 23.92
C GLU A 778 23.24 -12.09 23.41
N ALA A 779 24.40 -11.50 23.67
CA ALA A 779 25.69 -12.05 23.29
C ALA A 779 25.92 -13.44 23.92
N THR A 780 25.58 -13.58 25.21
CA THR A 780 25.80 -14.83 25.94
C THR A 780 24.74 -15.89 25.71
N THR A 781 23.46 -15.52 25.65
CA THR A 781 22.35 -16.49 25.57
C THR A 781 21.97 -16.89 24.15
N ILE A 782 22.19 -16.01 23.16
CA ILE A 782 21.82 -16.24 21.78
C ILE A 782 23.07 -16.48 20.93
N VAL A 783 23.98 -15.50 20.87
CA VAL A 783 25.10 -15.53 19.92
C VAL A 783 26.07 -16.65 20.26
N ALA A 784 26.64 -16.67 21.47
CA ALA A 784 27.61 -17.67 21.87
C ALA A 784 27.03 -19.10 21.85
N VAL A 785 25.82 -19.30 22.41
CA VAL A 785 25.14 -20.60 22.43
C VAL A 785 24.88 -21.14 21.03
N THR A 786 24.40 -20.29 20.12
CA THR A 786 24.11 -20.72 18.74
C THR A 786 25.40 -21.04 17.99
N CYS A 787 26.48 -20.26 18.17
CA CYS A 787 27.78 -20.50 17.55
C CYS A 787 28.42 -21.82 18.02
N THR A 788 28.21 -22.21 19.28
CA THR A 788 28.74 -23.46 19.85
C THR A 788 27.78 -24.65 19.73
N SER A 789 26.60 -24.47 19.11
CA SER A 789 25.59 -25.52 19.05
C SER A 789 25.99 -26.63 18.06
N PRO A 790 25.67 -27.91 18.34
CA PRO A 790 25.95 -29.02 17.42
C PRO A 790 25.31 -28.82 16.03
N ALA A 791 24.13 -28.18 15.97
CA ALA A 791 23.44 -27.91 14.71
C ALA A 791 24.23 -26.95 13.80
N THR A 792 24.81 -25.89 14.38
CA THR A 792 25.64 -24.92 13.65
C THR A 792 26.94 -25.55 13.17
N LEU A 793 27.57 -26.37 14.01
CA LEU A 793 28.81 -27.08 13.68
C LEU A 793 28.62 -28.13 12.57
N LEU A 794 27.43 -28.72 12.45
CA LEU A 794 27.12 -29.65 11.36
C LEU A 794 26.85 -28.96 10.02
N ARG A 795 26.35 -27.71 10.03
CA ARG A 795 25.92 -27.00 8.82
C ARG A 795 27.05 -26.65 7.84
N PHE A 796 28.24 -26.31 8.35
CA PHE A 796 29.39 -25.97 7.49
C PHE A 796 30.66 -26.78 7.81
N SER A 797 30.57 -27.77 8.71
CA SER A 797 31.64 -28.75 9.02
C SER A 797 33.03 -28.12 9.25
N PRO A 798 33.22 -27.24 10.27
CA PRO A 798 34.48 -26.57 10.51
C PRO A 798 35.62 -27.55 10.81
N ASP A 799 36.82 -27.18 10.36
CA ASP A 799 38.05 -27.84 10.76
C ASP A 799 38.19 -27.90 12.29
N PRO A 800 38.81 -28.94 12.85
CA PRO A 800 38.97 -29.08 14.30
C PRO A 800 39.65 -27.87 14.96
N ARG A 801 40.55 -27.19 14.23
CA ARG A 801 41.18 -25.93 14.67
C ARG A 801 40.20 -24.76 14.72
N GLN A 802 39.40 -24.57 13.67
CA GLN A 802 38.38 -23.51 13.62
C GLN A 802 37.28 -23.71 14.67
N ARG A 803 36.93 -24.98 14.95
CA ARG A 803 36.00 -25.34 16.03
C ARG A 803 36.54 -24.92 17.40
N GLU A 804 37.82 -25.17 17.66
CA GLU A 804 38.46 -24.75 18.90
C GLU A 804 38.56 -23.23 19.02
N GLU A 805 38.86 -22.53 17.91
CA GLU A 805 38.87 -21.06 17.84
C GLU A 805 37.49 -20.45 18.12
N LEU A 806 36.42 -20.98 17.52
CA LEU A 806 35.04 -20.56 17.78
C LEU A 806 34.65 -20.74 19.25
N CYS A 807 34.93 -21.92 19.82
CA CYS A 807 34.67 -22.20 21.23
C CYS A 807 35.52 -21.33 22.17
N SER A 808 36.78 -21.02 21.80
CA SER A 808 37.63 -20.08 22.53
C SER A 808 37.05 -18.67 22.51
N CYS A 809 36.60 -18.19 21.35
CA CYS A 809 36.01 -16.87 21.20
C CYS A 809 34.69 -16.72 21.97
N ALA A 810 33.81 -17.73 21.90
CA ALA A 810 32.56 -17.77 22.66
C ALA A 810 32.80 -17.72 24.18
N ARG A 811 33.81 -18.46 24.67
CA ARG A 811 34.26 -18.42 26.07
C ARG A 811 34.76 -17.03 26.48
N ALA A 812 35.64 -16.43 25.67
CA ALA A 812 36.16 -15.09 25.94
C ALA A 812 35.03 -14.04 26.01
N LEU A 813 34.12 -14.06 25.04
CA LEU A 813 32.93 -13.21 25.02
C LEU A 813 32.08 -13.42 26.27
N ALA A 814 31.83 -14.66 26.67
CA ALA A 814 30.99 -14.96 27.82
C ALA A 814 31.55 -14.40 29.14
N LEU A 815 32.88 -14.44 29.34
CA LEU A 815 33.50 -13.79 30.50
C LEU A 815 33.38 -12.28 30.43
N GLN A 816 33.64 -11.67 29.27
CA GLN A 816 33.54 -10.22 29.13
C GLN A 816 32.11 -9.72 29.39
N CYS A 817 31.09 -10.46 28.95
CA CYS A 817 29.69 -10.17 29.26
C CYS A 817 29.38 -10.38 30.75
N ALA A 818 29.88 -11.45 31.37
CA ALA A 818 29.70 -11.71 32.80
C ALA A 818 30.41 -10.69 33.69
N MET A 819 31.47 -10.03 33.22
CA MET A 819 32.09 -8.90 33.92
C MET A 819 31.26 -7.61 33.80
N LYS A 820 30.60 -7.40 32.65
CA LYS A 820 29.81 -6.18 32.39
C LYS A 820 28.41 -6.22 33.02
N ASP A 821 27.73 -7.36 32.93
CA ASP A 821 26.44 -7.62 33.60
C ASP A 821 26.44 -9.01 34.26
N PRO A 822 27.02 -9.10 35.48
CA PRO A 822 27.14 -10.37 36.18
C PRO A 822 25.79 -10.97 36.60
N GLN A 823 24.75 -10.16 36.77
CA GLN A 823 23.44 -10.64 37.23
C GLN A 823 22.73 -11.48 36.16
N SER A 824 22.75 -11.00 34.91
CA SER A 824 22.06 -11.65 33.80
C SER A 824 22.93 -12.70 33.09
N CYS A 825 24.25 -12.52 33.07
CA CYS A 825 25.16 -13.29 32.20
C CYS A 825 25.94 -14.41 32.90
N ALA A 826 25.93 -14.50 34.24
CA ALA A 826 26.71 -15.51 34.96
C ALA A 826 26.31 -16.96 34.64
N LEU A 827 25.00 -17.25 34.58
CA LEU A 827 24.51 -18.60 34.28
C LEU A 827 24.76 -19.01 32.81
N PRO A 828 24.47 -18.16 31.80
CA PRO A 828 24.85 -18.45 30.41
C PRO A 828 26.35 -18.65 30.22
N ALA A 829 27.18 -17.85 30.90
CA ALA A 829 28.63 -18.03 30.85
C ALA A 829 29.05 -19.37 31.45
N LEU A 830 28.47 -19.79 32.58
CA LEU A 830 28.72 -21.11 33.17
C LEU A 830 28.45 -22.27 32.21
N THR A 831 27.33 -22.23 31.49
CA THR A 831 26.94 -23.28 30.53
C THR A 831 27.92 -23.38 29.36
N LEU A 832 28.51 -22.27 28.92
CA LEU A 832 29.50 -22.24 27.84
C LEU A 832 30.88 -22.72 28.30
N TYR A 833 31.22 -22.52 29.58
CA TYR A 833 32.50 -22.94 30.16
C TYR A 833 32.51 -24.40 30.62
N SER A 834 31.38 -24.92 31.11
CA SER A 834 31.27 -26.34 31.51
C SER A 834 31.45 -27.30 30.32
N ALA A 835 31.37 -26.80 29.09
CA ALA A 835 31.53 -27.58 27.86
C ALA A 835 32.98 -27.82 27.41
N SER A 836 34.01 -27.12 27.94
CA SER A 836 35.42 -27.41 27.61
C SER A 836 36.47 -26.74 28.52
N SER A 837 37.26 -27.56 29.23
CA SER A 837 38.34 -27.17 30.15
C SER A 837 39.53 -26.51 29.43
N GLY A 838 39.78 -25.21 29.67
CA GLY A 838 40.95 -24.49 29.17
C GLY A 838 41.89 -24.02 30.30
N PRO A 839 43.23 -23.99 30.11
CA PRO A 839 44.16 -23.53 31.14
C PRO A 839 44.08 -22.01 31.36
N GLY A 840 43.84 -21.55 32.60
CA GLY A 840 43.94 -20.14 32.98
C GLY A 840 42.60 -19.40 33.20
N ALA A 841 41.46 -20.08 33.07
CA ALA A 841 40.15 -19.44 33.23
C ALA A 841 39.75 -19.12 34.69
N HIS A 842 40.50 -19.57 35.70
CA HIS A 842 39.97 -19.70 37.06
C HIS A 842 40.08 -18.39 37.85
N SER A 843 41.07 -17.54 37.55
CA SER A 843 41.18 -16.19 38.13
C SER A 843 39.96 -15.32 37.81
N HIS A 844 39.49 -15.39 36.57
CA HIS A 844 38.28 -14.68 36.14
C HIS A 844 37.01 -15.27 36.77
N LEU A 845 36.92 -16.60 36.89
CA LEU A 845 35.79 -17.25 37.58
C LEU A 845 35.71 -16.86 39.06
N PHE A 846 36.84 -16.78 39.78
CA PHE A 846 36.87 -16.31 41.17
C PHE A 846 36.45 -14.84 41.32
N THR A 847 36.84 -13.99 40.37
CA THR A 847 36.45 -12.57 40.37
C THR A 847 34.94 -12.41 40.21
N VAL A 848 34.32 -13.16 39.29
CA VAL A 848 32.86 -13.15 39.10
C VAL A 848 32.15 -13.76 40.32
N ALA A 849 32.69 -14.84 40.88
CA ALA A 849 32.15 -15.49 42.07
C ALA A 849 32.11 -14.54 43.28
N ARG A 850 33.19 -13.80 43.55
CA ARG A 850 33.25 -12.77 44.61
C ARG A 850 32.20 -11.68 44.43
N TYR A 851 32.00 -11.21 43.20
CA TYR A 851 30.97 -10.22 42.91
C TYR A 851 29.55 -10.76 43.19
N MET A 852 29.27 -12.02 42.84
CA MET A 852 27.96 -12.64 43.10
C MET A 852 27.67 -12.78 44.60
N GLU A 853 28.68 -13.09 45.41
CA GLU A 853 28.55 -13.11 46.86
C GLU A 853 28.22 -11.71 47.41
N HIS A 854 28.93 -10.67 46.96
CA HIS A 854 28.67 -9.28 47.36
C HIS A 854 27.25 -8.77 47.02
N ARG A 855 26.59 -9.38 46.03
CA ARG A 855 25.20 -9.08 45.64
C ARG A 855 24.15 -9.94 46.35
N GLY A 856 24.56 -10.79 47.30
CA GLY A 856 23.66 -11.63 48.09
C GLY A 856 23.23 -12.94 47.42
N LEU A 857 24.01 -13.45 46.46
CA LEU A 857 23.75 -14.73 45.78
C LEU A 857 24.82 -15.79 46.11
N PRO A 858 24.96 -16.21 47.38
CA PRO A 858 26.11 -16.99 47.84
C PRO A 858 26.14 -18.42 47.26
N LEU A 859 25.00 -19.07 47.05
CA LEU A 859 24.94 -20.39 46.41
C LEU A 859 25.43 -20.39 44.94
N ARG A 860 25.19 -19.28 44.21
CA ARG A 860 25.68 -19.11 42.83
C ARG A 860 27.16 -18.74 42.79
N ALA A 861 27.62 -17.95 43.76
CA ALA A 861 29.05 -17.69 43.94
C ALA A 861 29.81 -19.00 44.25
N PHE A 862 29.20 -19.89 45.05
CA PHE A 862 29.80 -21.17 45.42
C PHE A 862 29.97 -22.12 44.24
N THR A 863 28.98 -22.23 43.34
CA THR A 863 29.10 -23.06 42.13
C THR A 863 30.20 -22.57 41.18
N LEU A 864 30.35 -21.25 41.03
CA LEU A 864 31.47 -20.66 40.27
C LEU A 864 32.82 -20.93 40.93
N ALA A 865 32.91 -20.79 42.25
CA ALA A 865 34.13 -21.02 43.01
C ALA A 865 34.58 -22.49 42.94
N THR A 866 33.65 -23.45 42.97
CA THR A 866 33.97 -24.88 42.84
C THR A 866 34.50 -25.25 41.45
N LEU A 867 33.94 -24.65 40.38
CA LEU A 867 34.45 -24.82 39.01
C LEU A 867 35.82 -24.14 38.80
N ALA A 868 36.06 -23.00 39.46
CA ALA A 868 37.36 -22.36 39.45
C ALA A 868 38.42 -23.24 40.16
N LEU A 869 38.05 -23.83 41.31
CA LEU A 869 38.90 -24.74 42.07
C LEU A 869 39.22 -26.03 41.31
N SER A 870 38.26 -26.62 40.59
CA SER A 870 38.45 -27.92 39.91
C SER A 870 39.54 -27.90 38.84
N ASN A 871 39.84 -26.72 38.31
CA ASN A 871 40.83 -26.54 37.27
C ASN A 871 42.14 -25.94 37.83
N LEU A 872 42.16 -25.41 39.06
CA LEU A 872 43.34 -24.76 39.67
C LEU A 872 44.38 -25.80 40.11
N ASN A 873 45.67 -25.44 40.01
CA ASN A 873 46.77 -26.24 40.55
C ASN A 873 47.85 -25.32 41.17
N ILE A 874 48.04 -25.39 42.49
CA ILE A 874 49.06 -24.68 43.26
C ILE A 874 50.09 -25.70 43.74
N GLY A 875 51.32 -25.58 43.26
CA GLY A 875 52.42 -26.50 43.58
C GLY A 875 52.98 -26.33 45.01
N PHE A 876 53.81 -27.29 45.44
CA PHE A 876 54.35 -27.40 46.80
C PHE A 876 55.07 -26.15 47.36
N SER A 877 55.67 -25.32 46.51
CA SER A 877 56.49 -24.16 46.91
C SER A 877 55.91 -22.80 46.49
N GLN A 878 54.61 -22.72 46.25
CA GLN A 878 53.95 -21.49 45.78
C GLN A 878 53.01 -20.91 46.86
N ASP A 879 53.57 -20.61 48.03
CA ASP A 879 52.83 -20.00 49.15
C ASP A 879 52.39 -18.55 48.88
N SER A 880 53.07 -17.88 47.94
CA SER A 880 52.73 -16.54 47.42
C SER A 880 51.91 -16.56 46.12
N HIS A 881 51.32 -17.71 45.75
CA HIS A 881 50.53 -17.80 44.52
C HIS A 881 49.32 -16.84 44.58
N PRO A 882 49.05 -16.04 43.53
CA PRO A 882 47.99 -15.03 43.55
C PRO A 882 46.60 -15.60 43.87
N ALA A 883 46.32 -16.83 43.40
CA ALA A 883 45.06 -17.52 43.68
C ALA A 883 44.90 -18.03 45.13
N VAL A 884 45.91 -17.95 46.00
CA VAL A 884 45.80 -18.38 47.41
C VAL A 884 44.70 -17.59 48.13
N SER A 885 44.60 -16.29 47.87
CA SER A 885 43.50 -15.46 48.42
C SER A 885 42.13 -15.96 47.97
N ASP A 886 42.02 -16.36 46.70
CA ASP A 886 40.76 -16.81 46.11
C ASP A 886 40.34 -18.19 46.64
N VAL A 887 41.29 -19.10 46.84
CA VAL A 887 41.04 -20.41 47.49
C VAL A 887 40.59 -20.22 48.94
N LEU A 888 41.29 -19.37 49.71
CA LEU A 888 40.94 -19.07 51.10
C LEU A 888 39.52 -18.47 51.20
N TRP A 889 39.19 -17.58 50.28
CA TRP A 889 37.85 -17.01 50.16
C TRP A 889 36.80 -18.05 49.80
N ALA A 890 37.05 -18.91 48.80
CA ALA A 890 36.11 -19.95 48.39
C ALA A 890 35.82 -20.96 49.52
N CYS A 891 36.83 -21.31 50.31
CA CYS A 891 36.67 -22.14 51.51
C CYS A 891 35.88 -21.43 52.62
N SER A 892 36.06 -20.12 52.78
CA SER A 892 35.29 -19.29 53.72
C SER A 892 33.81 -19.20 53.31
N LEU A 893 33.53 -19.04 52.01
CA LEU A 893 32.19 -19.03 51.44
C LEU A 893 31.52 -20.41 51.59
N ALA A 894 32.24 -21.51 51.34
CA ALA A 894 31.73 -22.86 51.57
C ALA A 894 31.36 -23.10 53.04
N HIS A 895 32.20 -22.60 53.97
CA HIS A 895 31.97 -22.71 55.41
C HIS A 895 30.80 -21.85 55.89
N SER A 896 30.53 -20.70 55.27
CA SER A 896 29.39 -19.84 55.61
C SER A 896 28.05 -20.39 55.08
N LEU A 897 28.06 -21.15 53.97
CA LEU A 897 26.88 -21.76 53.37
C LEU A 897 26.41 -23.03 54.10
N GLY A 898 27.34 -23.86 54.59
CA GLY A 898 26.97 -25.06 55.33
C GLY A 898 27.98 -26.20 55.26
N LYS A 899 27.70 -27.26 56.02
CA LYS A 899 28.55 -28.46 56.08
C LYS A 899 28.56 -29.25 54.76
N ALA A 900 27.48 -29.21 53.98
CA ALA A 900 27.35 -29.94 52.73
C ALA A 900 28.25 -29.35 51.63
N GLU A 901 28.27 -28.03 51.53
CA GLU A 901 29.08 -27.22 50.62
C GLU A 901 30.57 -27.32 50.97
N LEU A 902 30.89 -27.30 52.27
CA LEU A 902 32.26 -27.56 52.73
C LEU A 902 32.73 -28.97 52.37
N SER A 903 31.85 -29.97 52.47
CA SER A 903 32.17 -31.36 52.10
C SER A 903 32.42 -31.55 50.61
N THR A 904 31.85 -30.72 49.75
CA THR A 904 32.09 -30.75 48.29
C THR A 904 33.39 -30.03 47.91
N VAL A 905 33.77 -28.95 48.61
CA VAL A 905 34.99 -28.18 48.32
C VAL A 905 36.26 -28.86 48.80
N VAL A 906 36.24 -29.54 49.96
CA VAL A 906 37.45 -30.15 50.55
C VAL A 906 38.21 -31.07 49.58
N PRO A 907 37.57 -32.03 48.88
CA PRO A 907 38.28 -32.90 47.93
C PRO A 907 38.89 -32.12 46.75
N LEU A 908 38.24 -31.04 46.30
CA LEU A 908 38.73 -30.20 45.21
C LEU A 908 39.94 -29.36 45.65
N VAL A 909 39.96 -28.88 46.89
CA VAL A 909 41.09 -28.16 47.48
C VAL A 909 42.30 -29.08 47.65
N ILE A 910 42.09 -30.30 48.13
CA ILE A 910 43.16 -31.30 48.27
C ILE A 910 43.77 -31.63 46.89
N LYS A 911 42.94 -31.70 45.84
CA LYS A 911 43.41 -31.92 44.47
C LYS A 911 44.14 -30.70 43.88
N SER A 912 43.66 -29.49 44.18
CA SER A 912 44.13 -28.24 43.55
C SER A 912 45.27 -27.56 44.29
N VAL A 913 45.51 -27.85 45.57
CA VAL A 913 46.53 -27.19 46.39
C VAL A 913 47.43 -28.21 47.05
N GLN A 914 48.71 -28.18 46.68
CA GLN A 914 49.75 -29.04 47.24
C GLN A 914 50.65 -28.30 48.24
N CYS A 915 50.45 -26.98 48.42
CA CYS A 915 51.24 -26.14 49.29
C CYS A 915 50.80 -26.28 50.77
N ALA A 916 51.66 -26.85 51.60
CA ALA A 916 51.34 -27.20 52.99
C ALA A 916 50.93 -26.00 53.89
N PRO A 917 51.61 -24.84 53.84
CA PRO A 917 51.19 -23.65 54.59
C PRO A 917 49.78 -23.16 54.23
N VAL A 918 49.43 -23.21 52.95
CA VAL A 918 48.12 -22.78 52.45
C VAL A 918 47.02 -23.72 52.96
N LEU A 919 47.24 -25.04 52.87
CA LEU A 919 46.30 -26.03 53.41
C LEU A 919 46.11 -25.86 54.93
N SER A 920 47.18 -25.59 55.68
CA SER A 920 47.07 -25.33 57.12
C SER A 920 46.32 -24.04 57.48
N ASP A 921 46.47 -22.98 56.68
CA ASP A 921 45.70 -21.74 56.87
C ASP A 921 44.21 -21.97 56.59
N ILE A 922 43.87 -22.73 55.53
CA ILE A 922 42.49 -23.12 55.22
C ILE A 922 41.87 -23.89 56.40
N ILE A 923 42.56 -24.91 56.93
CA ILE A 923 42.07 -25.71 58.08
C ILE A 923 41.82 -24.83 59.30
N ARG A 924 42.76 -23.92 59.62
CA ARG A 924 42.61 -23.02 60.78
C ARG A 924 41.39 -22.13 60.62
N ARG A 925 41.16 -21.57 59.44
CA ARG A 925 40.00 -20.71 59.17
C ARG A 925 38.68 -21.47 59.21
N CYS A 926 38.61 -22.67 58.65
CA CYS A 926 37.41 -23.52 58.73
C CYS A 926 37.16 -24.11 60.12
N SER A 927 38.19 -24.20 60.98
CA SER A 927 38.05 -24.66 62.37
C SER A 927 37.44 -23.60 63.30
N LEU A 928 37.48 -22.32 62.90
CA LEU A 928 36.86 -21.20 63.60
C LEU A 928 35.34 -21.13 63.33
N ALA A 929 34.56 -20.56 64.24
CA ALA A 929 33.13 -20.36 64.04
C ALA A 929 32.88 -19.44 62.83
N PRO A 930 31.87 -19.73 61.98
CA PRO A 930 31.63 -18.93 60.78
C PRO A 930 31.32 -17.47 61.13
N PRO A 931 31.93 -16.48 60.46
CA PRO A 931 31.62 -15.07 60.67
C PRO A 931 30.19 -14.80 60.15
N GLY A 932 29.25 -14.56 61.07
CA GLY A 932 27.85 -14.26 60.73
C GLY A 932 26.82 -14.81 61.73
N LEU A 933 27.17 -15.81 62.54
CA LEU A 933 26.27 -16.41 63.54
C LEU A 933 26.42 -15.82 64.96
N ALA A 934 27.35 -14.89 65.17
CA ALA A 934 27.62 -14.29 66.48
C ALA A 934 26.58 -13.24 66.93
N GLN A 935 25.66 -12.79 66.05
CA GLN A 935 24.64 -11.79 66.39
C GLN A 935 23.22 -12.36 66.61
N ALA A 936 22.98 -13.65 66.36
CA ALA A 936 21.64 -14.25 66.44
C ALA A 936 21.39 -15.12 67.69
N LEU A 937 22.34 -15.22 68.63
CA LEU A 937 22.20 -16.03 69.86
C LEU A 937 22.50 -15.21 71.12
N SER A 938 22.01 -13.97 71.18
CA SER A 938 21.92 -13.19 72.41
C SER A 938 20.47 -13.15 72.92
N SER A 939 19.90 -14.32 73.25
CA SER A 939 18.70 -14.44 74.11
C SER A 939 18.35 -15.90 74.44
N SER A 940 19.05 -16.54 75.38
CA SER A 940 18.46 -17.31 76.50
C SER A 940 19.54 -17.98 77.34
N SER A 941 19.32 -17.93 78.66
CA SER A 941 20.10 -18.41 79.80
C SER A 941 21.10 -19.58 79.67
N GLY A 942 22.14 -19.48 80.52
CA GLY A 942 22.49 -20.61 81.41
C GLY A 942 23.90 -21.20 81.29
N SER A 943 24.78 -20.79 82.21
CA SER A 943 25.84 -21.58 82.88
C SER A 943 26.78 -22.48 82.04
N GLY A 944 28.09 -22.19 82.13
CA GLY A 944 29.12 -23.19 81.83
C GLY A 944 30.43 -22.60 81.31
N ARG A 945 31.30 -22.15 82.20
CA ARG A 945 32.73 -21.95 81.90
C ARG A 945 33.34 -23.30 81.49
N GLY A 946 33.69 -23.44 80.21
CA GLY A 946 34.44 -24.58 79.68
C GLY A 946 35.46 -24.11 78.65
N ARG A 947 36.68 -23.86 79.12
CA ARG A 947 37.86 -23.51 78.31
C ARG A 947 38.37 -24.79 77.64
N GLY A 948 38.05 -25.00 76.36
CA GLY A 948 38.53 -26.13 75.56
C GLY A 948 38.74 -25.71 74.11
N THR A 949 39.99 -25.39 73.74
CA THR A 949 40.40 -24.84 72.44
C THR A 949 40.86 -25.91 71.43
N GLY A 950 40.35 -27.14 71.49
CA GLY A 950 40.70 -28.18 70.52
C GLY A 950 39.53 -29.12 70.29
N GLY A 951 39.00 -29.20 69.06
CA GLY A 951 37.93 -30.16 68.77
C GLY A 951 37.04 -29.90 67.56
N ARG A 952 37.48 -29.16 66.53
CA ARG A 952 36.73 -29.02 65.26
C ARG A 952 37.45 -29.56 64.02
N ALA A 953 38.79 -29.58 64.00
CA ALA A 953 39.56 -30.06 62.84
C ALA A 953 39.49 -31.59 62.62
N ASP A 954 39.20 -32.37 63.67
CA ASP A 954 39.19 -33.84 63.64
C ASP A 954 37.90 -34.48 63.11
N LYS A 955 36.89 -33.67 62.77
CA LYS A 955 35.60 -34.16 62.29
C LYS A 955 35.46 -33.98 60.77
N PRO A 956 34.81 -34.91 60.04
CA PRO A 956 34.60 -34.77 58.61
C PRO A 956 33.72 -33.54 58.30
N PRO A 957 34.06 -32.74 57.28
CA PRO A 957 35.05 -33.01 56.22
C PRO A 957 36.49 -32.52 56.49
N LEU A 958 36.77 -31.86 57.63
CA LEU A 958 38.07 -31.21 57.88
C LEU A 958 39.22 -32.18 58.20
N CYS A 959 38.91 -33.38 58.70
CA CYS A 959 39.93 -34.41 58.95
C CYS A 959 40.71 -34.79 57.67
N GLN A 960 40.03 -34.90 56.52
CA GLN A 960 40.67 -35.20 55.24
C GLN A 960 41.64 -34.09 54.81
N LEU A 961 41.26 -32.83 55.06
CA LEU A 961 42.11 -31.69 54.76
C LEU A 961 43.32 -31.65 55.70
N LEU A 962 43.12 -31.99 56.98
CA LEU A 962 44.18 -32.09 57.99
C LEU A 962 45.22 -33.16 57.65
N GLU A 963 44.78 -34.35 57.25
CA GLU A 963 45.65 -35.42 56.77
C GLU A 963 46.44 -34.98 55.52
N ALA A 964 45.77 -34.33 54.55
CA ALA A 964 46.43 -33.80 53.37
C ALA A 964 47.46 -32.71 53.69
N ALA A 965 47.17 -31.81 54.64
CA ALA A 965 48.11 -30.76 55.07
C ALA A 965 49.32 -31.35 55.79
N VAL A 966 49.11 -32.33 56.68
CA VAL A 966 50.18 -33.07 57.36
C VAL A 966 51.06 -33.78 56.33
N GLY A 967 50.46 -34.50 55.37
CA GLY A 967 51.18 -35.15 54.26
C GLY A 967 51.95 -34.16 53.38
N ALA A 968 51.35 -33.01 53.07
CA ALA A 968 52.01 -31.95 52.31
C ALA A 968 53.20 -31.35 53.06
N TYR A 969 53.12 -31.16 54.38
CA TYR A 969 54.25 -30.69 55.19
C TYR A 969 55.39 -31.70 55.18
N ILE A 970 55.09 -33.00 55.31
CA ILE A 970 56.11 -34.07 55.25
C ILE A 970 56.82 -34.04 53.89
N SER A 971 56.05 -34.11 52.79
CA SER A 971 56.57 -34.11 51.41
C SER A 971 57.40 -32.85 51.11
N THR A 972 56.87 -31.67 51.46
CA THR A 972 57.56 -30.38 51.25
C THR A 972 58.82 -30.27 52.08
N THR A 973 58.84 -30.84 53.29
CA THR A 973 60.05 -30.85 54.14
C THR A 973 61.15 -31.68 53.52
N HIS A 974 60.85 -32.89 53.05
CA HIS A 974 61.81 -33.73 52.34
C HIS A 974 62.36 -33.03 51.08
N SER A 975 61.48 -32.40 50.30
CA SER A 975 61.86 -31.64 49.09
C SER A 975 62.72 -30.40 49.39
N ARG A 976 62.39 -29.60 50.41
CA ARG A 976 63.22 -28.45 50.82
C ARG A 976 64.57 -28.91 51.38
N LEU A 977 64.60 -30.03 52.10
CA LEU A 977 65.82 -30.55 52.71
C LEU A 977 66.84 -31.13 51.73
N THR A 978 66.45 -31.59 50.54
CA THR A 978 67.43 -32.09 49.55
C THR A 978 68.38 -30.98 49.12
N HIS A 979 67.89 -29.76 48.85
CA HIS A 979 68.70 -28.66 48.30
C HIS A 979 68.92 -27.45 49.25
N ILE A 980 68.56 -27.55 50.54
CA ILE A 980 68.71 -26.42 51.50
C ILE A 980 70.17 -26.00 51.72
N SER A 981 70.41 -24.67 51.67
CA SER A 981 71.68 -24.02 52.00
C SER A 981 71.65 -23.33 53.38
N PRO A 982 72.81 -23.10 54.04
CA PRO A 982 72.87 -22.59 55.41
C PRO A 982 72.14 -21.25 55.66
N ARG A 983 72.06 -20.39 54.65
CA ARG A 983 71.32 -19.12 54.70
C ARG A 983 69.81 -19.27 54.90
N HIS A 984 69.23 -20.41 54.51
CA HIS A 984 67.79 -20.68 54.62
C HIS A 984 67.44 -21.53 55.86
N TYR A 985 68.41 -21.79 56.75
CA TYR A 985 68.15 -22.58 57.96
C TYR A 985 67.13 -21.91 58.88
N GLY A 986 67.19 -20.58 59.04
CA GLY A 986 66.21 -19.83 59.84
C GLY A 986 64.78 -20.01 59.33
N GLU A 987 64.57 -19.76 58.03
CA GLU A 987 63.25 -19.90 57.38
C GLU A 987 62.73 -21.34 57.41
N PHE A 988 63.60 -22.33 57.28
CA PHE A 988 63.22 -23.74 57.35
C PHE A 988 62.80 -24.16 58.77
N ILE A 989 63.47 -23.64 59.79
CA ILE A 989 63.10 -23.88 61.18
C ILE A 989 61.76 -23.22 61.50
N GLU A 990 61.47 -22.03 60.95
CA GLU A 990 60.14 -21.42 61.05
C GLU A 990 59.07 -22.21 60.29
N PHE A 991 59.41 -22.77 59.13
CA PHE A 991 58.52 -23.67 58.39
C PHE A 991 58.17 -24.93 59.21
N LEU A 992 59.14 -25.54 59.88
CA LEU A 992 58.90 -26.64 60.81
C LEU A 992 58.08 -26.23 62.04
N ALA A 993 58.20 -24.98 62.51
CA ALA A 993 57.34 -24.47 63.58
C ALA A 993 55.87 -24.44 63.13
N LYS A 994 55.61 -23.97 61.91
CA LYS A 994 54.27 -23.96 61.31
C LYS A 994 53.74 -25.38 61.05
N ALA A 995 54.62 -26.30 60.67
CA ALA A 995 54.29 -27.73 60.57
C ALA A 995 53.86 -28.28 61.94
N ARG A 996 54.64 -28.06 63.01
CA ARG A 996 54.31 -28.48 64.37
C ARG A 996 52.90 -28.03 64.77
N ASP A 997 52.62 -26.75 64.59
CA ASP A 997 51.34 -26.18 64.99
C ASP A 997 50.17 -26.76 64.18
N THR A 998 50.41 -27.26 62.96
CA THR A 998 49.40 -27.94 62.14
C THR A 998 49.20 -29.38 62.59
N PHE A 999 50.28 -30.10 62.91
CA PHE A 999 50.20 -31.46 63.46
C PHE A 999 49.42 -31.46 64.77
N LEU A 1000 49.66 -30.49 65.65
CA LEU A 1000 48.96 -30.35 66.94
C LEU A 1000 47.44 -30.14 66.83
N LEU A 1001 46.90 -29.89 65.63
CA LEU A 1001 45.45 -29.86 65.41
C LEU A 1001 44.81 -31.25 65.42
N ALA A 1002 45.60 -32.32 65.22
CA ALA A 1002 45.19 -33.71 65.32
C ALA A 1002 45.34 -34.23 66.77
N PRO A 1003 44.54 -35.20 67.23
CA PRO A 1003 44.54 -35.63 68.63
C PRO A 1003 45.84 -36.38 68.97
N ASP A 1004 46.42 -37.10 68.01
CA ASP A 1004 47.74 -37.75 68.10
C ASP A 1004 48.87 -36.92 67.46
N GLY A 1005 48.62 -35.65 67.17
CA GLY A 1005 49.53 -34.76 66.44
C GLY A 1005 50.92 -34.62 67.05
N HIS A 1006 51.00 -34.53 68.38
CA HIS A 1006 52.25 -34.43 69.12
C HIS A 1006 53.15 -35.67 68.94
N ARG A 1007 52.55 -36.87 68.85
CA ARG A 1007 53.26 -38.13 68.58
C ARG A 1007 53.70 -38.20 67.13
N GLN A 1008 52.80 -37.87 66.20
CA GLN A 1008 53.11 -37.87 64.76
C GLN A 1008 54.22 -36.87 64.41
N PHE A 1009 54.24 -35.68 65.02
CA PHE A 1009 55.28 -34.68 64.79
C PHE A 1009 56.63 -35.11 65.38
N SER A 1010 56.62 -35.74 66.57
CA SER A 1010 57.84 -36.29 67.18
C SER A 1010 58.45 -37.39 66.32
N GLN A 1011 57.62 -38.33 65.83
CA GLN A 1011 58.04 -39.37 64.89
C GLN A 1011 58.57 -38.79 63.57
N PHE A 1012 57.92 -37.75 63.06
CA PHE A 1012 58.37 -37.04 61.86
C PHE A 1012 59.74 -36.37 62.06
N LEU A 1013 59.95 -35.68 63.19
CA LEU A 1013 61.25 -35.08 63.52
C LEU A 1013 62.34 -36.12 63.71
N ASP A 1014 62.03 -37.27 64.33
CA ASP A 1014 63.00 -38.35 64.51
C ASP A 1014 63.37 -38.99 63.17
N ASN A 1015 62.41 -39.20 62.26
CA ASN A 1015 62.67 -39.63 60.90
C ASN A 1015 63.53 -38.61 60.14
N LEU A 1016 63.24 -37.31 60.28
CA LEU A 1016 64.01 -36.23 59.66
C LEU A 1016 65.46 -36.17 60.16
N LYS A 1017 65.67 -36.37 61.48
CA LYS A 1017 67.00 -36.49 62.10
C LYS A 1017 67.75 -37.73 61.60
N GLN A 1018 67.05 -38.85 61.39
CA GLN A 1018 67.65 -40.09 60.90
C GLN A 1018 68.02 -40.04 59.42
N THR A 1019 67.14 -39.49 58.58
CA THR A 1019 67.29 -39.45 57.12
C THR A 1019 68.33 -38.40 56.67
N TYR A 1020 68.51 -37.30 57.40
CA TYR A 1020 69.40 -36.20 57.02
C TYR A 1020 70.52 -35.89 58.03
N LYS A 1021 71.10 -36.92 58.67
CA LYS A 1021 72.19 -36.81 59.67
C LYS A 1021 73.40 -35.98 59.22
N GLY A 1022 73.64 -35.85 57.91
CA GLY A 1022 74.76 -35.08 57.35
C GLY A 1022 74.68 -33.56 57.56
N LYS A 1023 73.49 -32.99 57.83
CA LYS A 1023 73.30 -31.53 57.98
C LYS A 1023 73.39 -31.09 59.46
N LYS A 1024 74.55 -31.29 60.09
CA LYS A 1024 74.77 -31.11 61.55
C LYS A 1024 74.29 -29.77 62.12
N LYS A 1025 74.61 -28.65 61.46
CA LYS A 1025 74.24 -27.30 61.94
C LYS A 1025 72.73 -27.04 61.90
N LEU A 1026 72.02 -27.58 60.90
CA LEU A 1026 70.57 -27.49 60.83
C LEU A 1026 69.89 -28.39 61.87
N MET A 1027 70.39 -29.61 62.08
CA MET A 1027 69.85 -30.53 63.07
C MET A 1027 70.02 -30.03 64.50
N LEU A 1028 71.09 -29.27 64.77
CA LEU A 1028 71.30 -28.60 66.05
C LEU A 1028 70.21 -27.53 66.30
N LEU A 1029 69.89 -26.72 65.29
CA LEU A 1029 68.79 -25.74 65.37
C LEU A 1029 67.40 -26.40 65.49
N VAL A 1030 67.17 -27.54 64.83
CA VAL A 1030 65.92 -28.32 64.98
C VAL A 1030 65.78 -28.83 66.42
N ARG A 1031 66.88 -29.31 67.00
CA ARG A 1031 66.95 -29.75 68.40
C ARG A 1031 66.65 -28.60 69.36
N GLU A 1032 67.38 -27.48 69.24
CA GLU A 1032 67.18 -26.31 70.10
C GLU A 1032 65.73 -25.77 70.10
N ARG A 1033 65.02 -25.82 68.96
CA ARG A 1033 63.67 -25.24 68.87
C ARG A 1033 62.52 -26.23 69.13
N PHE A 1034 62.71 -27.54 68.91
CA PHE A 1034 61.60 -28.51 68.93
C PHE A 1034 61.82 -29.76 69.80
N GLY A 1035 63.00 -29.97 70.40
CA GLY A 1035 63.24 -31.11 71.27
C GLY A 1035 64.63 -31.17 71.87
#